data_AF-A0A813G345-F1
#
_entry.id   AF-A0A813G345-F1
#
_cell.length_a   1.000
_cell.length_b   1.000
_cell.length_c   1.000
_cell.angle_alpha   90.00
_cell.angle_beta   90.00
_cell.angle_gamma   90.00
#
_symmetry.space_group_name_H-M   'P 1'
#
loop_
_entity.id
_entity.type
_entity.pdbx_description
1 polymer ?
#
loop_
_entity_poly.entity_id
_entity_poly.type
_entity_poly.pdbx_seq_one_letter_code
_entity_poly.pdbx_strand_id
1 'polypeptide(L)'
;MLTQDCKEENGWSLSRMDAVLKTCSDFVTESMMNREDVYSFVTFNEESVLHFSCQSAFNACEQLSNLRPIAEKQTLFAMGIRGIEAAIKREKKGLPSHVVFLSDGEPTDPDTYLRDLHVLLRKRAGSTLKIYTVGFGESAKVNAREGDFTYLQQLASLGRGHFQRCGASLCSLQGAFTALTSTISRTRESSTRRSTTERETLGTSGPESGASAAYRSPVHKYPHQCAILVTRVAKVGLSEVLHRYRRPNMEDAIAEGDEESDLESEGSQHEEALNGSRSKFPDVQFELPAPDIIFKDVMNKDLWRNFTAAKTSFKFNGRSFARSAEVSKVFLRHKPFMKGGMRLVYGMVLEEGARAPGKAEHMMCAKRTFEDLEKDHGFQAHSAFCRSTAVAKYFGQKFRKDTQQALAAAVQFGFLDCHLYSPVGTGEDGYHFCGEAYLNGHFVKLNSNAGYVNETDYNEHSMIAQAFSHYTFDKSHGELLVVDLQGICGEVKDDPYFLLTDPQVHSRCGTFDKFGSGDHGDQGVSTFFNKHRCGPICKALNLRKDYEVRPPTHIISIPGVQSCLDFLQPRRFWMKKISGANQFIMPKQASKDKDWLDIQLWARPHSGEKFKELVNKSLEVYYEASRQILFLEQKPAWTAEVWKEKLDQWQSSSGAAAVAYPSDWRETAPSELWVFSEKSESGWVDHKKANWALSKIREELESSPPDHVPGQSPTSKPAKQARF
;
A
#
# COMPACT_ATOMS: atom_id res chain seq x y z
N MET A 1 21.99 23.08 -32.07
CA MET A 1 21.69 24.46 -31.61
C MET A 1 22.17 24.54 -30.17
N LEU A 2 22.85 25.60 -29.76
CA LEU A 2 23.19 25.82 -28.35
C LEU A 2 21.91 26.23 -27.61
N THR A 3 21.26 25.30 -26.92
CA THR A 3 20.01 25.56 -26.21
C THR A 3 20.31 26.13 -24.81
N GLN A 4 19.91 27.37 -24.58
CA GLN A 4 20.05 28.09 -23.31
C GLN A 4 18.94 27.66 -22.33
N ASP A 5 19.00 26.41 -21.88
CA ASP A 5 17.88 25.77 -21.17
C ASP A 5 17.93 25.92 -19.65
N CYS A 6 19.08 26.27 -19.08
CA CYS A 6 19.30 26.28 -17.63
C CYS A 6 19.47 27.71 -17.12
N LYS A 7 18.49 28.23 -16.37
CA LYS A 7 18.54 29.57 -15.77
C LYS A 7 18.96 29.51 -14.29
N GLU A 8 19.81 30.45 -13.89
CA GLU A 8 20.11 30.74 -12.48
C GLU A 8 19.10 31.77 -11.91
N GLU A 9 18.98 31.81 -10.57
CA GLU A 9 18.07 32.73 -9.84
C GLU A 9 18.38 34.23 -10.08
N ASN A 10 19.59 34.53 -10.53
CA ASN A 10 20.06 35.87 -10.88
C ASN A 10 19.68 36.30 -12.33
N GLY A 11 18.97 35.46 -13.09
CA GLY A 11 18.52 35.73 -14.46
C GLY A 11 19.52 35.40 -15.56
N TRP A 12 20.71 34.88 -15.24
CA TRP A 12 21.70 34.45 -16.24
C TRP A 12 21.32 33.09 -16.83
N SER A 13 21.46 32.94 -18.15
CA SER A 13 21.26 31.67 -18.86
C SER A 13 22.58 30.93 -19.06
N LEU A 14 22.69 29.75 -18.45
CA LEU A 14 23.73 28.77 -18.74
C LEU A 14 23.29 27.88 -19.90
N SER A 15 24.25 27.38 -20.69
CA SER A 15 23.95 26.23 -21.55
C SER A 15 23.69 24.99 -20.68
N ARG A 16 22.97 24.00 -21.23
CA ARG A 16 22.75 22.72 -20.54
C ARG A 16 24.05 22.03 -20.14
N MET A 17 25.10 22.16 -20.97
CA MET A 17 26.43 21.60 -20.68
C MET A 17 27.15 22.34 -19.55
N ASP A 18 27.08 23.67 -19.51
CA ASP A 18 27.67 24.45 -18.40
C ASP A 18 26.95 24.16 -17.07
N ALA A 19 25.62 23.98 -17.12
CA ALA A 19 24.84 23.56 -15.96
C ALA A 19 25.24 22.16 -15.46
N VAL A 20 25.40 21.18 -16.36
CA VAL A 20 25.89 19.84 -16.01
C VAL A 20 27.30 19.92 -15.40
N LEU A 21 28.24 20.64 -16.02
CA LEU A 21 29.60 20.83 -15.48
C LEU A 21 29.59 21.49 -14.09
N LYS A 22 28.75 22.51 -13.89
CA LYS A 22 28.56 23.14 -12.57
C LYS A 22 28.09 22.11 -11.54
N THR A 23 27.05 21.34 -11.85
CA THR A 23 26.56 20.29 -10.94
C THR A 23 27.54 19.15 -10.71
N CYS A 24 28.42 18.84 -11.67
CA CYS A 24 29.53 17.92 -11.45
C CYS A 24 30.57 18.50 -10.49
N SER A 25 30.87 19.80 -10.56
CA SER A 25 31.78 20.48 -9.63
C SER A 25 31.20 20.58 -8.21
N ASP A 26 29.90 20.89 -8.11
CA ASP A 26 29.15 20.87 -6.85
C ASP A 26 29.18 19.45 -6.25
N PHE A 27 28.88 18.42 -7.05
CA PHE A 27 28.93 17.02 -6.63
C PHE A 27 30.32 16.56 -6.17
N VAL A 28 31.41 16.92 -6.87
CA VAL A 28 32.78 16.60 -6.44
C VAL A 28 33.09 17.22 -5.06
N THR A 29 32.55 18.41 -4.80
CA THR A 29 32.72 19.11 -3.52
C THR A 29 31.86 18.49 -2.41
N GLU A 30 30.60 18.15 -2.68
CA GLU A 30 29.66 17.56 -1.71
C GLU A 30 29.93 16.07 -1.40
N SER A 31 30.42 15.30 -2.37
CA SER A 31 30.69 13.86 -2.23
C SER A 31 32.04 13.52 -1.60
N MET A 32 32.88 14.53 -1.33
CA MET A 32 34.18 14.37 -0.70
C MET A 32 34.02 13.97 0.77
N MET A 33 34.11 12.66 1.05
CA MET A 33 34.04 12.14 2.42
C MET A 33 35.43 11.98 3.05
N ASN A 34 36.44 11.63 2.24
CA ASN A 34 37.82 11.46 2.69
C ASN A 34 38.80 12.31 1.85
N ARG A 35 39.93 12.68 2.44
CA ARG A 35 41.04 13.35 1.72
C ARG A 35 41.73 12.48 0.66
N GLU A 36 41.46 11.18 0.66
CA GLU A 36 41.99 10.20 -0.30
C GLU A 36 41.02 9.92 -1.46
N ASP A 37 39.83 10.52 -1.46
CA ASP A 37 38.87 10.38 -2.56
C ASP A 37 39.42 11.05 -3.83
N VAL A 38 39.45 10.28 -4.93
CA VAL A 38 39.97 10.73 -6.23
C VAL A 38 38.92 10.62 -7.32
N TYR A 39 38.95 11.59 -8.23
CA TYR A 39 37.92 11.79 -9.24
C TYR A 39 38.52 11.68 -10.65
N SER A 40 37.72 11.14 -11.56
CA SER A 40 38.03 11.06 -13.00
C SER A 40 36.81 11.59 -13.76
N PHE A 41 37.01 12.30 -14.86
CA PHE A 41 35.92 12.83 -15.68
C PHE A 41 36.08 12.42 -17.15
N VAL A 42 34.98 11.93 -17.72
CA VAL A 42 34.89 11.38 -19.07
C VAL A 42 33.69 12.03 -19.76
N THR A 43 33.88 12.47 -21.00
CA THR A 43 32.77 12.76 -21.93
C THR A 43 32.78 11.72 -23.04
N PHE A 44 31.61 11.39 -23.57
CA PHE A 44 31.48 10.41 -24.65
C PHE A 44 30.36 10.81 -25.62
N ASN A 45 30.60 10.62 -26.91
CA ASN A 45 29.64 10.76 -28.01
C ASN A 45 29.90 9.59 -28.99
N GLU A 46 30.47 9.88 -30.17
CA GLU A 46 31.04 8.86 -31.08
C GLU A 46 32.42 8.35 -30.62
N GLU A 47 33.16 9.16 -29.84
CA GLU A 47 34.40 8.79 -29.15
C GLU A 47 34.30 8.99 -27.63
N SER A 48 35.24 8.43 -26.86
CA SER A 48 35.35 8.64 -25.40
C SER A 48 36.60 9.45 -25.04
N VAL A 49 36.43 10.61 -24.41
CA VAL A 49 37.52 11.49 -23.98
C VAL A 49 37.62 11.49 -22.46
N LEU A 50 38.74 10.97 -21.94
CA LEU A 50 39.11 11.03 -20.51
C LEU A 50 39.87 12.34 -20.25
N HIS A 51 39.14 13.38 -19.83
CA HIS A 51 39.71 14.72 -19.59
C HIS A 51 40.73 14.71 -18.45
N PHE A 52 40.38 14.05 -17.35
CA PHE A 52 41.29 13.86 -16.23
C PHE A 52 40.99 12.56 -15.48
N SER A 53 41.98 12.09 -14.75
CA SER A 53 41.88 10.87 -13.95
C SER A 53 42.64 10.98 -12.65
N CYS A 54 42.08 10.35 -11.61
CA CYS A 54 42.64 10.24 -10.26
C CYS A 54 43.08 11.59 -9.64
N GLN A 55 42.33 12.66 -9.88
CA GLN A 55 42.57 13.98 -9.30
C GLN A 55 41.94 14.12 -7.91
N SER A 56 42.52 14.96 -7.04
CA SER A 56 41.86 15.39 -5.81
C SER A 56 40.60 16.21 -6.12
N ALA A 57 39.67 16.33 -5.16
CA ALA A 57 38.46 17.14 -5.33
C ALA A 57 38.78 18.58 -5.80
N PHE A 58 39.80 19.21 -5.20
CA PHE A 58 40.25 20.56 -5.57
C PHE A 58 40.70 20.66 -7.03
N ASN A 59 41.62 19.78 -7.46
CA ASN A 59 42.14 19.75 -8.84
C ASN A 59 41.03 19.39 -9.85
N ALA A 60 40.11 18.50 -9.46
CA ALA A 60 39.00 18.10 -10.30
C ALA A 60 38.02 19.26 -10.54
N CYS A 61 37.67 20.04 -9.51
CA CYS A 61 36.85 21.24 -9.66
C CYS A 61 37.54 22.32 -10.53
N GLU A 62 38.84 22.55 -10.32
CA GLU A 62 39.62 23.47 -11.17
C GLU A 62 39.60 23.04 -12.63
N GLN A 63 39.82 21.76 -12.92
CA GLN A 63 39.83 21.25 -14.29
C GLN A 63 38.43 21.27 -14.91
N LEU A 64 37.37 20.87 -14.18
CA LEU A 64 35.97 20.98 -14.63
C LEU A 64 35.61 22.42 -15.04
N SER A 65 36.06 23.44 -14.29
CA SER A 65 35.77 24.85 -14.59
C SER A 65 36.33 25.32 -15.94
N ASN A 66 37.40 24.67 -16.41
CA ASN A 66 38.10 24.97 -17.67
C ASN A 66 37.61 24.13 -18.86
N LEU A 67 36.79 23.10 -18.64
CA LEU A 67 36.28 22.26 -19.73
C LEU A 67 35.18 22.95 -20.54
N ARG A 68 35.21 22.74 -21.86
CA ARG A 68 34.18 23.19 -22.81
C ARG A 68 33.81 22.02 -23.74
N PRO A 69 33.01 21.05 -23.25
CA PRO A 69 32.59 19.91 -24.04
C PRO A 69 31.68 20.35 -25.20
N ILE A 70 31.65 19.53 -26.26
CA ILE A 70 30.88 19.81 -27.48
C ILE A 70 29.77 18.76 -27.58
N ALA A 71 28.55 19.20 -27.88
CA ALA A 71 27.41 18.34 -28.13
C ALA A 71 27.44 17.84 -29.57
N GLU A 72 27.40 16.52 -29.76
CA GLU A 72 27.27 15.86 -31.07
C GLU A 72 25.84 15.33 -31.27
N LYS A 73 25.57 14.72 -32.42
CA LYS A 73 24.22 14.24 -32.80
C LYS A 73 23.97 12.77 -32.47
N GLN A 74 24.99 12.01 -32.08
CA GLN A 74 24.90 10.60 -31.75
C GLN A 74 25.63 10.30 -30.44
N THR A 75 25.08 9.37 -29.66
CA THR A 75 25.61 9.00 -28.35
C THR A 75 25.78 7.49 -28.31
N LEU A 76 27.02 7.01 -28.36
CA LEU A 76 27.35 5.59 -28.24
C LEU A 76 27.66 5.26 -26.77
N PHE A 77 26.78 4.51 -26.11
CA PHE A 77 27.00 4.15 -24.71
C PHE A 77 28.22 3.23 -24.56
N ALA A 78 28.58 2.43 -25.56
CA ALA A 78 29.82 1.63 -25.53
C ALA A 78 31.07 2.52 -25.35
N MET A 79 31.07 3.74 -25.89
CA MET A 79 32.17 4.70 -25.65
C MET A 79 32.19 5.16 -24.20
N GLY A 80 31.03 5.45 -23.60
CA GLY A 80 30.92 5.72 -22.17
C GLY A 80 31.46 4.57 -21.30
N ILE A 81 31.11 3.31 -21.63
CA ILE A 81 31.63 2.12 -20.93
C ILE A 81 33.15 1.95 -21.08
N ARG A 82 33.70 2.20 -22.28
CA ARG A 82 35.16 2.18 -22.53
C ARG A 82 35.89 3.29 -21.78
N GLY A 83 35.30 4.48 -21.72
CA GLY A 83 35.79 5.59 -20.92
C GLY A 83 35.83 5.28 -19.42
N ILE A 84 34.79 4.64 -18.89
CA ILE A 84 34.81 4.08 -17.52
C ILE A 84 35.96 3.09 -17.35
N GLU A 85 36.14 2.13 -18.28
CA GLU A 85 37.24 1.16 -18.18
C GLU A 85 38.61 1.87 -18.20
N ALA A 86 38.77 2.92 -19.01
CA ALA A 86 39.99 3.72 -19.11
C ALA A 86 40.30 4.51 -17.82
N ALA A 87 39.28 5.09 -17.18
CA ALA A 87 39.40 5.75 -15.88
C ALA A 87 39.83 4.76 -14.78
N ILE A 88 39.07 3.67 -14.61
CA ILE A 88 39.32 2.66 -13.55
C ILE A 88 40.62 1.86 -13.82
N LYS A 89 41.15 1.85 -15.04
CA LYS A 89 42.49 1.29 -15.34
C LYS A 89 43.64 2.12 -14.74
N ARG A 90 43.43 3.40 -14.45
CA ARG A 90 44.42 4.31 -13.85
C ARG A 90 44.32 4.40 -12.31
N GLU A 91 43.21 3.93 -11.74
CA GLU A 91 43.00 3.84 -10.29
C GLU A 91 43.91 2.80 -9.61
N LYS A 92 44.22 3.01 -8.32
CA LYS A 92 44.92 2.01 -7.51
C LYS A 92 44.05 0.75 -7.38
N LYS A 93 44.62 -0.42 -7.72
CA LYS A 93 43.91 -1.71 -7.66
C LYS A 93 43.34 -1.97 -6.26
N GLY A 94 42.05 -2.29 -6.18
CA GLY A 94 41.36 -2.75 -4.97
C GLY A 94 40.45 -1.73 -4.28
N LEU A 95 40.38 -0.49 -4.77
CA LEU A 95 39.47 0.53 -4.21
C LEU A 95 38.03 0.41 -4.75
N PRO A 96 37.02 0.90 -4.00
CA PRO A 96 35.62 0.98 -4.44
C PRO A 96 35.42 2.09 -5.49
N SER A 97 35.09 1.72 -6.74
CA SER A 97 34.82 2.69 -7.81
C SER A 97 33.32 2.99 -7.92
N HIS A 98 32.94 4.25 -7.72
CA HIS A 98 31.57 4.73 -7.93
C HIS A 98 31.51 5.57 -9.21
N VAL A 99 30.68 5.16 -10.16
CA VAL A 99 30.48 5.83 -11.45
C VAL A 99 29.14 6.55 -11.43
N VAL A 100 29.12 7.83 -11.82
CA VAL A 100 27.90 8.57 -12.16
C VAL A 100 27.89 8.77 -13.67
N PHE A 101 26.89 8.22 -14.35
CA PHE A 101 26.76 8.19 -15.80
C PHE A 101 25.56 9.02 -16.24
N LEU A 102 25.79 10.10 -16.98
CA LEU A 102 24.76 11.05 -17.37
C LEU A 102 24.49 10.96 -18.89
N SER A 103 23.22 10.96 -19.29
CA SER A 103 22.82 11.11 -20.69
C SER A 103 21.43 11.75 -20.82
N ASP A 104 21.20 12.48 -21.91
CA ASP A 104 19.90 13.06 -22.26
C ASP A 104 19.14 12.32 -23.38
N GLY A 105 19.64 11.14 -23.79
CA GLY A 105 19.01 10.31 -24.82
C GLY A 105 19.26 8.81 -24.66
N GLU A 106 18.70 8.04 -25.60
CA GLU A 106 18.92 6.60 -25.72
C GLU A 106 20.24 6.29 -26.46
N PRO A 107 20.89 5.14 -26.17
CA PRO A 107 22.04 4.67 -26.93
C PRO A 107 21.65 4.38 -28.38
N THR A 108 22.48 4.79 -29.33
CA THR A 108 22.38 4.33 -30.73
C THR A 108 22.99 2.93 -30.94
N ASP A 109 23.55 2.31 -29.89
CA ASP A 109 24.32 1.06 -29.91
C ASP A 109 23.94 0.01 -28.83
N PRO A 110 22.65 -0.31 -28.62
CA PRO A 110 22.16 -1.13 -27.50
C PRO A 110 22.93 -2.46 -27.30
N ASP A 111 23.09 -3.26 -28.37
CA ASP A 111 23.78 -4.55 -28.29
C ASP A 111 25.28 -4.41 -27.98
N THR A 112 25.90 -3.31 -28.39
CA THR A 112 27.35 -3.11 -28.23
C THR A 112 27.68 -2.62 -26.83
N TYR A 113 26.92 -1.65 -26.28
CA TYR A 113 27.15 -1.22 -24.91
C TYR A 113 26.85 -2.34 -23.91
N LEU A 114 25.82 -3.17 -24.15
CA LEU A 114 25.52 -4.32 -23.27
C LEU A 114 26.65 -5.34 -23.26
N ARG A 115 27.27 -5.65 -24.42
CA ARG A 115 28.45 -6.52 -24.47
C ARG A 115 29.63 -5.94 -23.71
N ASP A 116 29.96 -4.67 -23.96
CA ASP A 116 31.09 -4.00 -23.31
C ASP A 116 30.86 -3.86 -21.79
N LEU A 117 29.62 -3.64 -21.34
CA LEU A 117 29.22 -3.59 -19.93
C LEU A 117 29.39 -4.96 -19.25
N HIS A 118 28.93 -6.05 -19.85
CA HIS A 118 29.14 -7.40 -19.29
C HIS A 118 30.63 -7.74 -19.20
N VAL A 119 31.45 -7.30 -20.16
CA VAL A 119 32.91 -7.46 -20.12
C VAL A 119 33.52 -6.63 -18.98
N LEU A 120 33.10 -5.38 -18.79
CA LEU A 120 33.54 -4.52 -17.68
C LEU A 120 33.19 -5.13 -16.32
N LEU A 121 31.94 -5.54 -16.13
CA LEU A 121 31.46 -6.16 -14.88
C LEU A 121 32.20 -7.47 -14.58
N ARG A 122 32.43 -8.34 -15.57
CA ARG A 122 33.20 -9.59 -15.40
C ARG A 122 34.67 -9.32 -15.03
N LYS A 123 35.34 -8.38 -15.72
CA LYS A 123 36.72 -7.94 -15.37
C LYS A 123 36.82 -7.36 -13.96
N ARG A 124 35.70 -6.92 -13.38
CA ARG A 124 35.60 -6.23 -12.08
C ARG A 124 34.78 -7.00 -11.05
N ALA A 125 34.56 -8.31 -11.25
CA ALA A 125 33.69 -9.16 -10.43
C ALA A 125 34.10 -9.31 -8.94
N GLY A 126 35.28 -8.83 -8.54
CA GLY A 126 35.74 -8.74 -7.14
C GLY A 126 35.89 -7.32 -6.57
N SER A 127 35.58 -6.28 -7.34
CA SER A 127 35.59 -4.88 -6.88
C SER A 127 34.16 -4.36 -6.75
N THR A 128 33.90 -3.50 -5.77
CA THR A 128 32.58 -2.88 -5.52
C THR A 128 32.26 -1.76 -6.51
N LEU A 129 32.44 -2.03 -7.81
CA LEU A 129 32.03 -1.14 -8.89
C LEU A 129 30.51 -0.92 -8.80
N LYS A 130 30.11 0.35 -8.69
CA LYS A 130 28.71 0.76 -8.77
C LYS A 130 28.49 1.79 -9.85
N ILE A 131 27.44 1.63 -10.66
CA ILE A 131 27.06 2.57 -11.71
C ILE A 131 25.71 3.18 -11.37
N TYR A 132 25.71 4.46 -11.05
CA TYR A 132 24.53 5.30 -10.89
C TYR A 132 24.29 6.03 -12.20
N THR A 133 23.03 6.17 -12.62
CA THR A 133 22.70 6.80 -13.92
C THR A 133 21.78 7.99 -13.73
N VAL A 134 21.95 9.02 -14.57
CA VAL A 134 21.09 10.22 -14.59
C VAL A 134 20.55 10.44 -15.99
N GLY A 135 19.23 10.35 -16.14
CA GLY A 135 18.51 10.75 -17.34
C GLY A 135 18.02 12.20 -17.20
N PHE A 136 18.50 13.10 -18.05
CA PHE A 136 18.16 14.53 -17.99
C PHE A 136 17.59 15.04 -19.31
N GLY A 137 16.58 15.93 -19.32
CA GLY A 137 16.12 16.51 -20.59
C GLY A 137 14.65 16.95 -20.66
N GLU A 138 14.18 17.24 -21.87
CA GLU A 138 12.79 17.66 -22.12
C GLU A 138 11.80 16.50 -21.98
N SER A 139 12.20 15.28 -22.36
CA SER A 139 11.50 14.01 -22.14
C SER A 139 11.29 13.66 -20.66
N ALA A 140 12.06 14.26 -19.75
CA ALA A 140 11.83 14.11 -18.32
C ALA A 140 10.63 14.92 -17.79
N LYS A 141 9.96 15.73 -18.64
CA LYS A 141 8.70 16.40 -18.29
C LYS A 141 7.54 15.40 -18.39
N VAL A 142 7.05 14.99 -17.22
CA VAL A 142 5.75 14.35 -16.90
C VAL A 142 4.91 13.90 -18.11
N ASN A 143 4.72 12.58 -18.24
CA ASN A 143 3.89 11.85 -19.23
C ASN A 143 4.50 11.59 -20.63
N ALA A 144 5.83 11.69 -20.80
CA ALA A 144 6.48 10.98 -21.90
C ALA A 144 6.50 9.45 -21.66
N ARG A 145 6.66 8.66 -22.72
CA ARG A 145 6.33 7.21 -22.77
C ARG A 145 7.12 6.37 -21.74
N GLU A 146 6.58 5.22 -21.35
CA GLU A 146 7.20 4.30 -20.37
C GLU A 146 8.60 3.77 -20.79
N GLY A 147 8.99 3.92 -22.06
CA GLY A 147 10.32 3.57 -22.56
C GLY A 147 11.43 4.61 -22.32
N ASP A 148 11.10 5.86 -21.96
CA ASP A 148 12.10 6.93 -21.90
C ASP A 148 13.18 6.63 -20.84
N PHE A 149 14.42 6.48 -21.30
CA PHE A 149 15.62 6.12 -20.53
C PHE A 149 15.69 4.66 -20.04
N THR A 150 14.97 3.69 -20.62
CA THR A 150 15.05 2.26 -20.23
C THR A 150 16.49 1.72 -20.21
N TYR A 151 17.34 2.12 -21.16
CA TYR A 151 18.75 1.68 -21.20
C TYR A 151 19.61 2.26 -20.06
N LEU A 152 19.31 3.48 -19.56
CA LEU A 152 19.97 4.03 -18.36
C LEU A 152 19.49 3.33 -17.08
N GLN A 153 18.22 2.95 -17.01
CA GLN A 153 17.70 2.13 -15.91
C GLN A 153 18.39 0.77 -15.90
N GLN A 154 18.46 0.09 -17.05
CA GLN A 154 19.15 -1.19 -17.22
C GLN A 154 20.65 -1.10 -16.85
N LEU A 155 21.32 -0.02 -17.25
CA LEU A 155 22.73 0.25 -16.91
C LEU A 155 22.93 0.40 -15.40
N ALA A 156 22.05 1.13 -14.69
CA ALA A 156 22.11 1.24 -13.23
C ALA A 156 21.83 -0.09 -12.53
N SER A 157 20.83 -0.85 -12.98
CA SER A 157 20.47 -2.15 -12.43
C SER A 157 21.62 -3.16 -12.56
N LEU A 158 22.18 -3.32 -13.76
CA LEU A 158 23.35 -4.18 -14.01
C LEU A 158 24.59 -3.71 -13.24
N GLY A 159 24.75 -2.38 -13.09
CA GLY A 159 25.79 -1.75 -12.29
C GLY A 159 25.53 -1.67 -10.79
N ARG A 160 24.44 -2.27 -10.26
CA ARG A 160 24.08 -2.27 -8.81
C ARG A 160 24.04 -0.87 -8.17
N GLY A 161 23.67 0.15 -8.95
CA GLY A 161 23.44 1.52 -8.51
C GLY A 161 21.96 1.91 -8.60
N HIS A 162 21.70 3.20 -8.85
CA HIS A 162 20.36 3.79 -8.89
C HIS A 162 20.23 4.69 -10.13
N PHE A 163 19.06 4.68 -10.77
CA PHE A 163 18.71 5.60 -11.86
C PHE A 163 17.94 6.80 -11.30
N GLN A 164 18.39 8.01 -11.62
CA GLN A 164 17.70 9.25 -11.28
C GLN A 164 17.24 9.96 -12.56
N ARG A 165 15.98 10.39 -12.60
CA ARG A 165 15.47 11.27 -13.67
C ARG A 165 15.49 12.72 -13.19
N CYS A 166 15.80 13.68 -14.06
CA CYS A 166 15.70 15.11 -13.80
C CYS A 166 15.25 15.91 -15.03
N GLY A 167 14.52 17.00 -14.79
CA GLY A 167 14.10 17.94 -15.83
C GLY A 167 15.25 18.84 -16.32
N ALA A 168 14.98 19.61 -17.36
CA ALA A 168 15.97 20.48 -18.02
C ALA A 168 16.45 21.72 -17.23
N SER A 169 16.04 21.90 -15.96
CA SER A 169 16.44 23.07 -15.15
C SER A 169 17.66 22.79 -14.27
N LEU A 170 18.47 23.83 -14.00
CA LEU A 170 19.64 23.72 -13.11
C LEU A 170 19.27 23.18 -11.73
N CYS A 171 18.18 23.68 -11.14
CA CYS A 171 17.66 23.20 -9.85
C CYS A 171 17.28 21.70 -9.89
N SER A 172 16.72 21.22 -11.01
CA SER A 172 16.43 19.78 -11.15
C SER A 172 17.67 18.92 -11.32
N LEU A 173 18.73 19.42 -11.98
CA LEU A 173 20.03 18.76 -12.02
C LEU A 173 20.64 18.71 -10.62
N GLN A 174 20.69 19.84 -9.91
CA GLN A 174 21.23 19.94 -8.55
C GLN A 174 20.52 18.95 -7.60
N GLY A 175 19.19 18.92 -7.57
CA GLY A 175 18.43 17.99 -6.72
C GLY A 175 18.70 16.51 -7.03
N ALA A 176 18.91 16.16 -8.30
CA ALA A 176 19.30 14.80 -8.69
C ALA A 176 20.71 14.43 -8.20
N PHE A 177 21.67 15.35 -8.29
CA PHE A 177 23.02 15.14 -7.75
C PHE A 177 23.02 15.05 -6.22
N THR A 178 22.26 15.87 -5.50
CA THR A 178 22.12 15.77 -4.02
C THR A 178 21.53 14.42 -3.59
N ALA A 179 20.55 13.87 -4.32
CA ALA A 179 20.00 12.54 -4.08
C ALA A 179 21.03 11.42 -4.33
N LEU A 180 21.88 11.57 -5.36
CA LEU A 180 22.99 10.66 -5.63
C LEU A 180 24.08 10.73 -4.54
N THR A 181 24.53 11.92 -4.14
CA THR A 181 25.48 12.12 -3.03
C THR A 181 24.99 11.39 -1.78
N SER A 182 23.73 11.60 -1.40
CA SER A 182 23.10 10.96 -0.24
C SER A 182 23.05 9.43 -0.33
N THR A 183 22.96 8.88 -1.55
CA THR A 183 22.88 7.42 -1.79
C THR A 183 24.27 6.77 -1.87
N ILE A 184 25.27 7.51 -2.36
CA ILE A 184 26.67 7.11 -2.34
C ILE A 184 27.19 7.08 -0.91
N SER A 185 26.94 8.12 -0.09
CA SER A 185 27.35 8.17 1.32
C SER A 185 26.79 7.00 2.14
N ARG A 186 25.48 6.74 2.07
CA ARG A 186 24.82 5.58 2.72
C ARG A 186 25.42 4.24 2.27
N THR A 187 25.77 4.11 0.98
CA THR A 187 26.43 2.91 0.46
C THR A 187 27.82 2.70 1.09
N ARG A 188 28.61 3.77 1.18
CA ARG A 188 29.98 3.70 1.73
C ARG A 188 29.95 3.31 3.20
N GLU A 189 29.10 3.91 4.03
CA GLU A 189 28.92 3.52 5.44
C GLU A 189 28.58 2.04 5.64
N SER A 190 27.67 1.48 4.82
CA SER A 190 27.30 0.07 4.90
C SER A 190 28.47 -0.89 4.63
N SER A 191 29.43 -0.42 3.82
CA SER A 191 30.66 -1.15 3.49
C SER A 191 31.66 -1.06 4.64
N THR A 192 31.83 0.12 5.25
CA THR A 192 32.70 0.32 6.40
C THR A 192 32.26 -0.51 7.60
N ARG A 193 30.95 -0.53 7.91
CA ARG A 193 30.39 -1.29 9.06
C ARG A 193 30.60 -2.80 8.93
N ARG A 194 30.58 -3.37 7.72
CA ARG A 194 30.93 -4.77 7.47
C ARG A 194 32.42 -5.05 7.71
N SER A 195 33.31 -4.16 7.23
CA SER A 195 34.75 -4.32 7.43
C SER A 195 35.18 -4.28 8.90
N THR A 196 34.45 -3.55 9.77
CA THR A 196 34.70 -3.55 11.21
C THR A 196 34.18 -4.81 11.90
N THR A 197 33.04 -5.38 11.47
CA THR A 197 32.55 -6.65 12.04
C THR A 197 33.42 -7.85 11.63
N GLU A 198 34.02 -7.82 10.44
CA GLU A 198 34.97 -8.87 10.00
C GLU A 198 36.36 -8.73 10.65
N ARG A 199 36.73 -7.56 11.18
CA ARG A 199 38.01 -7.36 11.91
C ARG A 199 37.96 -7.78 13.37
N GLU A 200 36.78 -7.83 14.00
CA GLU A 200 36.65 -8.23 15.41
C GLU A 200 36.66 -9.76 15.64
N THR A 201 36.77 -10.57 14.58
CA THR A 201 36.78 -12.05 14.67
C THR A 201 38.15 -12.71 14.47
N LEU A 202 39.24 -11.97 14.28
CA LEU A 202 40.61 -12.53 14.19
C LEU A 202 41.65 -11.75 15.02
N GLY A 203 42.22 -12.40 16.05
CA GLY A 203 43.56 -12.09 16.57
C GLY A 203 43.65 -11.52 17.99
N THR A 204 44.00 -12.37 18.97
CA THR A 204 44.40 -11.99 20.33
C THR A 204 45.92 -12.00 20.52
N SER A 205 46.50 -10.88 20.96
CA SER A 205 47.72 -10.81 21.81
C SER A 205 48.06 -9.35 22.13
N GLY A 206 48.33 -9.01 23.40
CA GLY A 206 48.80 -7.67 23.86
C GLY A 206 50.33 -7.61 24.03
N PRO A 207 50.90 -6.68 24.86
CA PRO A 207 50.26 -5.71 25.77
C PRO A 207 50.86 -4.27 25.73
N GLU A 208 50.51 -3.44 26.74
CA GLU A 208 51.11 -2.13 27.13
C GLU A 208 50.80 -0.89 26.25
N SER A 209 50.63 0.34 26.76
CA SER A 209 50.47 0.90 28.13
C SER A 209 49.81 2.30 28.05
N GLY A 210 49.35 2.88 29.18
CA GLY A 210 49.07 4.34 29.27
C GLY A 210 47.77 4.77 29.97
N ALA A 211 47.92 5.55 31.04
CA ALA A 211 46.91 6.19 31.89
C ALA A 211 45.93 7.15 31.14
N SER A 212 44.83 7.69 31.70
CA SER A 212 44.55 8.02 33.11
C SER A 212 43.05 8.30 33.41
N ALA A 213 42.71 8.31 34.71
CA ALA A 213 41.57 8.96 35.41
C ALA A 213 40.21 9.11 34.67
N ALA A 214 39.12 8.42 35.00
CA ALA A 214 38.42 8.24 36.29
C ALA A 214 37.66 9.47 36.85
N TYR A 215 36.35 9.29 37.07
CA TYR A 215 35.68 9.77 38.29
C TYR A 215 34.57 8.80 38.74
N ARG A 216 34.38 8.65 40.06
CA ARG A 216 33.42 7.77 40.76
C ARG A 216 32.50 8.64 41.67
N SER A 217 31.42 8.21 42.33
CA SER A 217 30.75 6.91 42.59
C SER A 217 29.29 7.26 43.00
N PRO A 218 28.58 6.58 43.93
CA PRO A 218 28.28 5.15 44.14
C PRO A 218 26.75 4.87 44.03
N VAL A 219 26.27 3.73 43.54
CA VAL A 219 25.98 2.47 44.29
C VAL A 219 25.11 2.61 45.55
N HIS A 220 23.91 2.00 45.53
CA HIS A 220 23.34 1.24 46.65
C HIS A 220 22.59 0.00 46.12
N LYS A 221 22.62 -1.10 46.89
CA LYS A 221 21.98 -2.41 46.63
C LYS A 221 21.17 -2.81 47.88
N TYR A 222 19.94 -3.32 47.76
CA TYR A 222 19.47 -4.72 48.00
C TYR A 222 18.12 -4.65 48.79
N PRO A 223 17.31 -5.73 48.97
CA PRO A 223 16.91 -6.77 47.99
C PRO A 223 15.39 -7.19 48.07
N HIS A 224 14.97 -8.11 47.17
CA HIS A 224 13.83 -9.06 47.23
C HIS A 224 12.41 -8.63 47.70
N GLN A 225 11.40 -8.77 46.80
CA GLN A 225 10.36 -9.81 46.91
C GLN A 225 9.51 -9.96 45.60
N CYS A 226 8.58 -10.92 45.58
CA CYS A 226 8.14 -11.65 44.38
C CYS A 226 7.05 -11.04 43.48
N ALA A 227 7.12 -11.45 42.20
CA ALA A 227 6.04 -11.74 41.25
C ALA A 227 5.04 -10.64 40.83
N ILE A 228 5.04 -10.34 39.52
CA ILE A 228 3.98 -10.72 38.54
C ILE A 228 4.68 -10.81 37.18
N LEU A 229 4.45 -11.90 36.43
CA LEU A 229 5.11 -12.13 35.14
C LEU A 229 4.34 -11.45 34.00
N VAL A 230 4.45 -10.12 33.92
CA VAL A 230 4.06 -9.39 32.69
C VAL A 230 5.19 -9.55 31.67
N THR A 231 4.93 -10.27 30.59
CA THR A 231 5.79 -10.30 29.40
C THR A 231 5.84 -8.92 28.75
N ARG A 232 6.72 -8.06 29.25
CA ARG A 232 7.11 -6.83 28.55
C ARG A 232 7.88 -7.22 27.29
N VAL A 233 7.17 -7.29 26.17
CA VAL A 233 7.77 -7.23 24.84
C VAL A 233 8.67 -5.99 24.82
N ALA A 234 9.97 -6.17 24.59
CA ALA A 234 10.89 -5.06 24.42
C ALA A 234 10.38 -4.19 23.27
N LYS A 235 10.22 -2.89 23.48
CA LYS A 235 9.78 -1.97 22.42
C LYS A 235 10.89 -1.86 21.38
N VAL A 236 10.73 -2.58 20.28
CA VAL A 236 11.61 -2.52 19.11
C VAL A 236 11.33 -1.20 18.38
N GLY A 237 12.37 -0.40 18.14
CA GLY A 237 12.24 0.87 17.44
C GLY A 237 11.84 0.68 15.96
N LEU A 238 11.14 1.64 15.35
CA LEU A 238 10.67 1.51 13.97
C LEU A 238 11.82 1.23 12.97
N SER A 239 12.96 1.91 13.08
CA SER A 239 14.14 1.66 12.23
C SER A 239 14.64 0.22 12.33
N GLU A 240 14.67 -0.36 13.53
CA GLU A 240 15.04 -1.75 13.77
C GLU A 240 13.97 -2.73 13.23
N VAL A 241 12.69 -2.40 13.36
CA VAL A 241 11.57 -3.15 12.78
C VAL A 241 11.63 -3.16 11.24
N LEU A 242 11.97 -2.03 10.62
CA LEU A 242 12.15 -1.89 9.17
C LEU A 242 13.40 -2.65 8.69
N HIS A 243 14.55 -2.49 9.36
CA HIS A 243 15.80 -3.17 9.01
C HIS A 243 15.70 -4.70 9.09
N ARG A 244 14.99 -5.25 10.10
CA ARG A 244 14.73 -6.70 10.22
C ARG A 244 13.76 -7.24 9.15
N TYR A 245 13.09 -6.38 8.37
CA TYR A 245 12.08 -6.76 7.38
C TYR A 245 12.54 -6.62 5.92
N ARG A 246 13.82 -6.34 5.65
CA ARG A 246 14.37 -6.52 4.30
C ARG A 246 14.18 -7.98 3.88
N ARG A 247 13.31 -8.21 2.88
CA ARG A 247 13.05 -9.56 2.34
C ARG A 247 14.38 -10.20 1.90
N PRO A 248 14.59 -11.50 2.12
CA PRO A 248 15.61 -12.24 1.38
C PRO A 248 15.36 -12.11 -0.12
N ASN A 249 16.41 -12.20 -0.94
CA ASN A 249 16.28 -12.22 -2.40
C ASN A 249 15.30 -13.32 -2.84
N MET A 250 14.44 -12.99 -3.79
CA MET A 250 13.42 -13.88 -4.32
C MET A 250 14.01 -14.71 -5.48
N GLU A 251 15.00 -15.55 -5.18
CA GLU A 251 15.66 -16.44 -6.16
C GLU A 251 15.32 -17.93 -5.95
N ASP A 252 14.89 -18.34 -4.74
CA ASP A 252 14.58 -19.75 -4.41
C ASP A 252 13.05 -20.05 -4.39
N ALA A 253 12.39 -19.95 -5.55
CA ALA A 253 11.03 -20.49 -5.77
C ALA A 253 10.66 -20.65 -7.26
N ILE A 254 11.44 -21.41 -8.03
CA ILE A 254 11.06 -21.84 -9.39
C ILE A 254 10.88 -23.35 -9.40
N ALA A 255 9.63 -23.82 -9.37
CA ALA A 255 9.15 -25.08 -9.96
C ALA A 255 7.68 -25.36 -9.58
N GLU A 256 6.73 -24.86 -10.37
CA GLU A 256 5.57 -25.61 -10.86
C GLU A 256 4.90 -24.76 -11.94
N GLY A 257 4.45 -25.38 -13.04
CA GLY A 257 4.19 -24.67 -14.29
C GLY A 257 2.93 -23.80 -14.25
N ASP A 258 3.10 -22.52 -14.58
CA ASP A 258 1.99 -21.66 -14.98
C ASP A 258 1.71 -21.87 -16.47
N GLU A 259 0.54 -22.44 -16.78
CA GLU A 259 -0.11 -22.21 -18.06
C GLU A 259 -0.60 -20.75 -18.07
N GLU A 260 -0.03 -19.91 -18.94
CA GLU A 260 -0.55 -18.56 -19.19
C GLU A 260 -1.96 -18.67 -19.79
N SER A 261 -2.98 -18.57 -18.93
CA SER A 261 -4.36 -18.43 -19.35
C SER A 261 -4.73 -16.95 -19.48
N ASP A 262 -4.92 -16.49 -20.72
CA ASP A 262 -5.34 -15.13 -21.07
C ASP A 262 -6.55 -14.64 -20.26
N LEU A 263 -6.33 -13.75 -19.28
CA LEU A 263 -7.37 -13.01 -18.56
C LEU A 263 -7.00 -11.54 -18.32
N GLU A 264 -6.29 -10.92 -19.27
CA GLU A 264 -6.20 -9.45 -19.42
C GLU A 264 -7.09 -8.95 -20.58
N SER A 265 -8.37 -9.35 -20.62
CA SER A 265 -9.29 -8.99 -21.72
C SER A 265 -10.74 -8.63 -21.33
N GLU A 266 -11.00 -8.23 -20.08
CA GLU A 266 -12.31 -7.66 -19.67
C GLU A 266 -12.19 -6.23 -19.07
N GLY A 267 -11.23 -5.44 -19.57
CA GLY A 267 -11.15 -3.99 -19.34
C GLY A 267 -11.37 -3.14 -20.62
N SER A 268 -11.17 -3.72 -21.80
CA SER A 268 -11.03 -3.00 -23.08
C SER A 268 -12.33 -2.79 -23.86
N GLN A 269 -13.43 -3.48 -23.52
CA GLN A 269 -14.70 -3.41 -24.28
C GLN A 269 -15.49 -2.09 -24.13
N HIS A 270 -14.91 -1.06 -23.50
CA HIS A 270 -15.45 0.30 -23.51
C HIS A 270 -14.58 1.35 -24.24
N GLU A 271 -13.40 0.99 -24.78
CA GLU A 271 -12.54 1.96 -25.48
C GLU A 271 -12.73 1.97 -27.01
N GLU A 272 -13.16 0.87 -27.65
CA GLU A 272 -13.33 0.83 -29.12
C GLU A 272 -14.56 1.59 -29.65
N ALA A 273 -15.47 2.02 -28.78
CA ALA A 273 -16.65 2.81 -29.17
C ALA A 273 -16.38 4.32 -29.38
N LEU A 274 -15.15 4.80 -29.17
CA LEU A 274 -14.82 6.24 -29.19
C LEU A 274 -13.89 6.70 -30.32
N ASN A 275 -13.42 5.82 -31.20
CA ASN A 275 -12.63 6.18 -32.39
C ASN A 275 -13.40 6.94 -33.50
N GLY A 276 -14.65 7.34 -33.22
CA GLY A 276 -15.44 8.25 -34.06
C GLY A 276 -15.52 9.70 -33.55
N SER A 277 -14.97 10.03 -32.38
CA SER A 277 -15.16 11.34 -31.75
C SER A 277 -13.87 12.16 -31.69
N ARG A 278 -13.83 13.20 -32.54
CA ARG A 278 -12.82 14.28 -32.54
C ARG A 278 -12.67 14.84 -31.11
N SER A 279 -11.44 14.95 -30.60
CA SER A 279 -11.13 15.48 -29.27
C SER A 279 -11.98 16.72 -28.94
N LYS A 280 -12.79 16.64 -27.88
CA LYS A 280 -13.68 17.71 -27.40
C LYS A 280 -13.00 18.67 -26.41
N PHE A 281 -11.68 18.64 -26.30
CA PHE A 281 -10.93 19.52 -25.41
C PHE A 281 -10.49 20.80 -26.15
N PRO A 282 -10.75 22.01 -25.59
CA PRO A 282 -10.04 23.20 -26.03
C PRO A 282 -8.55 23.11 -25.66
N ASP A 283 -7.68 23.82 -26.39
CA ASP A 283 -6.25 23.90 -26.10
C ASP A 283 -6.00 24.59 -24.74
N VAL A 284 -5.96 23.81 -23.66
CA VAL A 284 -5.62 24.28 -22.32
C VAL A 284 -4.14 24.64 -22.28
N GLN A 285 -3.83 25.93 -22.34
CA GLN A 285 -2.46 26.43 -22.23
C GLN A 285 -1.97 26.37 -20.78
N PHE A 286 -0.90 25.61 -20.54
CA PHE A 286 -0.26 25.49 -19.23
C PHE A 286 0.83 26.55 -19.01
N GLU A 287 0.99 26.98 -17.77
CA GLU A 287 2.20 27.68 -17.30
C GLU A 287 3.24 26.68 -16.80
N LEU A 288 4.50 27.12 -16.76
CA LEU A 288 5.58 26.31 -16.18
C LEU A 288 5.35 26.11 -14.67
N PRO A 289 5.57 24.89 -14.13
CA PRO A 289 5.26 24.54 -12.73
C PRO A 289 6.31 25.06 -11.73
N ALA A 290 6.71 26.33 -11.83
CA ALA A 290 7.75 26.96 -11.03
C ALA A 290 7.15 28.09 -10.16
N PRO A 291 7.45 28.17 -8.84
CA PRO A 291 6.82 29.15 -7.94
C PRO A 291 6.97 30.61 -8.36
N ASP A 292 8.14 30.98 -8.88
CA ASP A 292 8.46 32.30 -9.43
C ASP A 292 7.61 32.65 -10.66
N ILE A 293 7.13 31.66 -11.42
CA ILE A 293 6.25 31.86 -12.58
C ILE A 293 4.78 31.86 -12.17
N ILE A 294 4.39 30.93 -11.30
CA ILE A 294 3.01 30.74 -10.82
C ILE A 294 2.57 31.94 -9.97
N PHE A 295 3.43 32.42 -9.06
CA PHE A 295 3.08 33.42 -8.04
C PHE A 295 3.55 34.85 -8.37
N LYS A 296 4.08 35.11 -9.57
CA LYS A 296 4.44 36.47 -10.00
C LYS A 296 3.24 37.39 -10.11
N ASP A 297 3.48 38.67 -9.81
CA ASP A 297 2.59 39.80 -10.08
C ASP A 297 1.13 39.55 -9.67
N VAL A 298 0.88 39.13 -8.42
CA VAL A 298 -0.45 38.72 -7.90
C VAL A 298 -1.57 39.76 -8.15
N MET A 299 -1.20 41.05 -8.28
CA MET A 299 -2.13 42.15 -8.55
C MET A 299 -2.39 42.41 -10.05
N ASN A 300 -1.69 41.73 -10.96
CA ASN A 300 -1.85 41.87 -12.41
C ASN A 300 -3.10 41.11 -12.89
N LYS A 301 -4.10 41.84 -13.37
CA LYS A 301 -5.40 41.32 -13.83
C LYS A 301 -5.31 40.43 -15.08
N ASP A 302 -4.25 40.57 -15.89
CA ASP A 302 -4.02 39.75 -17.08
C ASP A 302 -3.51 38.34 -16.72
N LEU A 303 -3.01 38.16 -15.49
CA LEU A 303 -2.52 36.90 -14.94
C LEU A 303 -3.47 36.31 -13.88
N TRP A 304 -4.18 37.17 -13.15
CA TRP A 304 -5.01 36.80 -12.00
C TRP A 304 -6.42 37.38 -12.07
N ARG A 305 -7.42 36.54 -11.80
CA ARG A 305 -8.75 36.98 -11.36
C ARG A 305 -8.78 37.07 -9.84
N ASN A 306 -9.57 38.00 -9.30
CA ASN A 306 -9.86 38.04 -7.87
C ASN A 306 -11.35 38.23 -7.61
N PHE A 307 -11.87 37.47 -6.66
CA PHE A 307 -13.29 37.39 -6.32
C PHE A 307 -13.48 36.99 -4.86
N THR A 308 -14.71 37.12 -4.37
CA THR A 308 -15.09 36.72 -3.02
C THR A 308 -15.59 35.28 -3.04
N ALA A 309 -15.11 34.45 -2.13
CA ALA A 309 -15.52 33.05 -2.01
C ALA A 309 -15.80 32.66 -0.55
N ALA A 310 -16.79 31.79 -0.34
CA ALA A 310 -17.00 31.08 0.91
C ALA A 310 -16.02 29.90 0.99
N LYS A 311 -15.00 30.03 1.84
CA LYS A 311 -14.03 29.00 2.20
C LYS A 311 -14.66 28.07 3.23
N THR A 312 -15.06 26.89 2.78
CA THR A 312 -15.69 25.85 3.58
C THR A 312 -14.66 24.81 4.02
N SER A 313 -14.64 24.53 5.32
CA SER A 313 -13.75 23.55 5.96
C SER A 313 -14.56 22.40 6.56
N PHE A 314 -14.03 21.19 6.46
CA PHE A 314 -14.64 19.99 7.02
C PHE A 314 -13.72 19.39 8.08
N LYS A 315 -14.30 18.97 9.22
CA LYS A 315 -13.60 18.24 10.29
C LYS A 315 -14.34 16.93 10.56
N PHE A 316 -13.64 15.81 10.50
CA PHE A 316 -14.18 14.49 10.83
C PHE A 316 -13.82 14.11 12.27
N ASN A 317 -14.78 13.58 13.03
CA ASN A 317 -14.58 13.16 14.42
C ASN A 317 -14.48 11.63 14.62
N GLY A 318 -14.56 10.85 13.54
CA GLY A 318 -14.65 9.39 13.56
C GLY A 318 -16.05 8.84 13.29
N ARG A 319 -17.10 9.67 13.28
CA ARG A 319 -18.50 9.28 13.01
C ARG A 319 -19.27 10.28 12.15
N SER A 320 -18.96 11.57 12.24
CA SER A 320 -19.66 12.63 11.51
C SER A 320 -18.74 13.78 11.12
N PHE A 321 -19.21 14.60 10.18
CA PHE A 321 -18.52 15.79 9.70
C PHE A 321 -19.10 17.05 10.35
N ALA A 322 -18.24 17.87 10.94
CA ALA A 322 -18.54 19.26 11.23
C ALA A 322 -18.10 20.15 10.04
N ARG A 323 -18.94 21.12 9.67
CA ARG A 323 -18.68 22.08 8.58
C ARG A 323 -18.61 23.49 9.16
N SER A 324 -17.56 24.23 8.83
CA SER A 324 -17.46 25.67 9.08
C SER A 324 -17.20 26.40 7.77
N ALA A 325 -17.71 27.62 7.61
CA ALA A 325 -17.47 28.43 6.43
C ALA A 325 -17.14 29.87 6.83
N GLU A 326 -16.15 30.45 6.16
CA GLU A 326 -15.74 31.84 6.29
C GLU A 326 -15.69 32.49 4.90
N VAL A 327 -15.92 33.80 4.81
CA VAL A 327 -15.82 34.52 3.53
C VAL A 327 -14.39 35.05 3.39
N SER A 328 -13.77 34.82 2.24
CA SER A 328 -12.41 35.26 1.96
C SER A 328 -12.31 35.78 0.53
N LYS A 329 -11.46 36.79 0.33
CA LYS A 329 -11.10 37.25 -1.01
C LYS A 329 -9.95 36.40 -1.55
N VAL A 330 -10.16 35.82 -2.73
CA VAL A 330 -9.25 34.88 -3.40
C VAL A 330 -8.66 35.55 -4.63
N PHE A 331 -7.38 35.28 -4.88
CA PHE A 331 -6.67 35.57 -6.13
C PHE A 331 -6.34 34.23 -6.78
N LEU A 332 -6.86 33.99 -7.98
CA LEU A 332 -6.75 32.72 -8.71
C LEU A 332 -6.11 32.96 -10.07
N ARG A 333 -5.08 32.17 -10.38
CA ARG A 333 -4.37 32.23 -11.67
C ARG A 333 -5.30 31.84 -12.81
N HIS A 334 -5.20 32.52 -13.96
CA HIS A 334 -6.03 32.20 -15.13
C HIS A 334 -5.66 30.84 -15.76
N LYS A 335 -4.36 30.53 -15.83
CA LYS A 335 -3.83 29.31 -16.45
C LYS A 335 -3.45 28.25 -15.40
N PRO A 336 -3.67 26.95 -15.66
CA PRO A 336 -3.16 25.89 -14.82
C PRO A 336 -1.66 25.67 -15.06
N PHE A 337 -0.96 25.09 -14.10
CA PHE A 337 0.46 24.69 -14.23
C PHE A 337 0.67 23.17 -14.17
N MET A 338 -0.37 22.40 -13.81
CA MET A 338 -0.30 20.94 -13.70
C MET A 338 -1.67 20.30 -13.98
N LYS A 339 -1.65 19.05 -14.45
CA LYS A 339 -2.82 18.19 -14.68
C LYS A 339 -2.61 16.86 -13.93
N GLY A 340 -3.56 16.50 -13.07
CA GLY A 340 -3.68 15.15 -12.49
C GLY A 340 -4.63 14.26 -13.29
N GLY A 341 -5.04 13.12 -12.74
CA GLY A 341 -5.96 12.19 -13.42
C GLY A 341 -7.40 12.69 -13.60
N MET A 342 -7.87 13.60 -12.73
CA MET A 342 -9.26 14.12 -12.74
C MET A 342 -9.36 15.65 -12.71
N ARG A 343 -8.24 16.35 -12.49
CA ARG A 343 -8.24 17.78 -12.12
C ARG A 343 -7.07 18.56 -12.71
N LEU A 344 -7.29 19.84 -12.96
CA LEU A 344 -6.28 20.85 -13.24
C LEU A 344 -5.87 21.59 -11.95
N VAL A 345 -4.61 22.01 -11.88
CA VAL A 345 -4.04 22.73 -10.73
C VAL A 345 -3.60 24.14 -11.16
N TYR A 346 -4.05 25.14 -10.41
CA TYR A 346 -3.84 26.57 -10.64
C TYR A 346 -3.13 27.20 -9.44
N GLY A 347 -2.36 28.26 -9.68
CA GLY A 347 -1.84 29.10 -8.60
C GLY A 347 -2.97 29.83 -7.88
N MET A 348 -2.90 29.88 -6.55
CA MET A 348 -3.88 30.55 -5.70
C MET A 348 -3.18 31.33 -4.58
N VAL A 349 -3.73 32.49 -4.22
CA VAL A 349 -3.30 33.29 -3.08
C VAL A 349 -4.53 33.86 -2.39
N LEU A 350 -4.52 33.96 -1.05
CA LEU A 350 -5.55 34.68 -0.29
C LEU A 350 -5.16 36.17 -0.14
N GLU A 351 -6.11 37.02 0.27
CA GLU A 351 -5.88 38.46 0.38
C GLU A 351 -4.63 38.86 1.19
N GLU A 352 -4.33 38.17 2.28
CA GLU A 352 -3.12 38.40 3.09
C GLU A 352 -1.84 38.18 2.26
N GLY A 353 -1.80 37.10 1.48
CA GLY A 353 -0.69 36.79 0.59
C GLY A 353 -0.56 37.72 -0.61
N ALA A 354 -1.68 38.26 -1.11
CA ALA A 354 -1.65 39.29 -2.16
C ALA A 354 -1.07 40.62 -1.63
N ARG A 355 -1.24 40.90 -0.32
CA ARG A 355 -0.62 42.05 0.37
C ARG A 355 0.83 41.80 0.78
N ALA A 356 1.26 40.54 0.91
CA ALA A 356 2.62 40.11 1.26
C ALA A 356 3.18 39.08 0.26
N PRO A 357 3.38 39.46 -1.02
CA PRO A 357 3.81 38.54 -2.08
C PRO A 357 5.22 37.98 -1.84
N GLY A 358 5.50 36.82 -2.45
CA GLY A 358 6.82 36.17 -2.40
C GLY A 358 7.06 35.26 -1.19
N LYS A 359 6.19 35.28 -0.17
CA LYS A 359 6.31 34.35 0.97
C LYS A 359 5.72 32.98 0.67
N ALA A 360 6.49 31.92 0.93
CA ALA A 360 6.06 30.53 0.73
C ALA A 360 4.80 30.14 1.54
N GLU A 361 4.64 30.69 2.75
CA GLU A 361 3.49 30.43 3.64
C GLU A 361 2.13 30.89 3.07
N HIS A 362 2.14 31.72 2.03
CA HIS A 362 0.95 32.23 1.35
C HIS A 362 0.72 31.60 -0.04
N MET A 363 1.63 30.75 -0.52
CA MET A 363 1.50 30.07 -1.81
C MET A 363 0.50 28.91 -1.69
N MET A 364 -0.56 28.93 -2.50
CA MET A 364 -1.60 27.91 -2.50
C MET A 364 -1.84 27.33 -3.90
N CYS A 365 -2.40 26.13 -3.93
CA CYS A 365 -2.89 25.44 -5.12
C CYS A 365 -4.41 25.41 -5.11
N ALA A 366 -5.05 25.84 -6.20
CA ALA A 366 -6.46 25.57 -6.46
C ALA A 366 -6.59 24.38 -7.43
N LYS A 367 -7.39 23.38 -7.07
CA LYS A 367 -7.64 22.16 -7.86
C LYS A 367 -9.10 22.12 -8.30
N ARG A 368 -9.33 22.02 -9.61
CA ARG A 368 -10.65 22.01 -10.26
C ARG A 368 -10.80 20.80 -11.18
N THR A 369 -11.99 20.22 -11.27
CA THR A 369 -12.34 19.21 -12.28
C THR A 369 -12.11 19.70 -13.71
N PHE A 370 -11.95 18.77 -14.67
CA PHE A 370 -11.79 19.13 -16.09
C PHE A 370 -13.01 19.83 -16.67
N GLU A 371 -14.20 19.35 -16.29
CA GLU A 371 -15.46 19.95 -16.65
C GLU A 371 -15.92 20.90 -15.54
N ASP A 372 -16.40 22.07 -15.93
CA ASP A 372 -17.13 22.98 -15.04
C ASP A 372 -18.53 22.38 -14.81
N LEU A 373 -18.66 21.64 -13.72
CA LEU A 373 -19.91 21.00 -13.30
C LEU A 373 -20.94 22.05 -12.88
N GLU A 374 -22.23 21.74 -13.06
CA GLU A 374 -23.33 22.54 -12.51
C GLU A 374 -23.13 22.79 -11.01
N LYS A 375 -23.57 23.97 -10.52
CA LYS A 375 -23.27 24.49 -9.17
C LYS A 375 -23.36 23.44 -8.06
N ASP A 376 -24.49 22.72 -7.94
CA ASP A 376 -24.65 21.71 -6.89
C ASP A 376 -23.79 20.45 -7.13
N HIS A 377 -23.67 19.98 -8.37
CA HIS A 377 -22.80 18.85 -8.73
C HIS A 377 -21.32 19.17 -8.48
N GLY A 378 -20.87 20.38 -8.84
CA GLY A 378 -19.54 20.91 -8.57
C GLY A 378 -19.25 21.07 -7.08
N PHE A 379 -20.23 21.56 -6.31
CA PHE A 379 -20.12 21.63 -4.85
C PHE A 379 -19.96 20.23 -4.25
N GLN A 380 -20.77 19.23 -4.64
CA GLN A 380 -20.69 17.88 -4.08
C GLN A 380 -19.39 17.17 -4.47
N ALA A 381 -18.93 17.30 -5.71
CA ALA A 381 -17.66 16.73 -6.17
C ALA A 381 -16.46 17.29 -5.38
N HIS A 382 -16.39 18.62 -5.21
CA HIS A 382 -15.27 19.24 -4.48
C HIS A 382 -15.39 19.08 -2.95
N SER A 383 -16.61 19.04 -2.41
CA SER A 383 -16.91 18.61 -1.04
C SER A 383 -16.35 17.22 -0.74
N ALA A 384 -16.49 16.26 -1.65
CA ALA A 384 -15.97 14.91 -1.47
C ALA A 384 -14.45 14.86 -1.24
N PHE A 385 -13.64 15.59 -2.04
CA PHE A 385 -12.19 15.65 -1.83
C PHE A 385 -11.80 16.27 -0.47
N CYS A 386 -12.51 17.33 -0.04
CA CYS A 386 -12.29 17.94 1.26
C CYS A 386 -12.70 17.00 2.42
N ARG A 387 -13.80 16.25 2.27
CA ARG A 387 -14.23 15.22 3.23
C ARG A 387 -13.23 14.06 3.30
N SER A 388 -12.71 13.58 2.17
CA SER A 388 -11.65 12.55 2.13
C SER A 388 -10.40 13.01 2.89
N THR A 389 -9.98 14.27 2.67
CA THR A 389 -8.86 14.88 3.40
C THR A 389 -9.13 14.95 4.91
N ALA A 390 -10.35 15.35 5.33
CA ALA A 390 -10.72 15.41 6.74
C ALA A 390 -10.69 14.02 7.43
N VAL A 391 -11.15 12.96 6.75
CA VAL A 391 -11.06 11.57 7.22
C VAL A 391 -9.59 11.13 7.35
N ALA A 392 -8.78 11.40 6.33
CA ALA A 392 -7.36 11.05 6.32
C ALA A 392 -6.58 11.77 7.44
N LYS A 393 -6.86 13.05 7.70
CA LYS A 393 -6.27 13.81 8.83
C LYS A 393 -6.64 13.23 10.19
N TYR A 394 -7.91 12.89 10.40
CA TYR A 394 -8.38 12.26 11.64
C TYR A 394 -7.64 10.95 11.92
N PHE A 395 -7.59 10.05 10.93
CA PHE A 395 -6.86 8.79 11.11
C PHE A 395 -5.35 8.99 11.19
N GLY A 396 -4.75 9.95 10.48
CA GLY A 396 -3.32 10.24 10.52
C GLY A 396 -2.84 10.68 11.91
N GLN A 397 -3.61 11.54 12.58
CA GLN A 397 -3.36 11.94 13.97
C GLN A 397 -3.42 10.74 14.93
N LYS A 398 -4.42 9.86 14.75
CA LYS A 398 -4.61 8.66 15.57
C LYS A 398 -3.50 7.62 15.32
N PHE A 399 -3.13 7.40 14.06
CA PHE A 399 -2.05 6.51 13.63
C PHE A 399 -0.72 6.93 14.26
N ARG A 400 -0.36 8.22 14.16
CA ARG A 400 0.84 8.79 14.80
C ARG A 400 0.90 8.47 16.30
N LYS A 401 -0.23 8.63 17.01
CA LYS A 401 -0.32 8.35 18.45
C LYS A 401 -0.14 6.85 18.74
N ASP A 402 -0.84 5.99 18.01
CA ASP A 402 -0.81 4.55 18.22
C ASP A 402 0.56 3.94 17.84
N THR A 403 1.22 4.43 16.77
CA THR A 403 2.59 4.02 16.40
C THR A 403 3.61 4.49 17.43
N GLN A 404 3.51 5.72 17.94
CA GLN A 404 4.38 6.20 19.02
C GLN A 404 4.24 5.35 20.28
N GLN A 405 3.02 4.90 20.60
CA GLN A 405 2.75 4.04 21.75
C GLN A 405 3.29 2.62 21.56
N ALA A 406 3.06 2.00 20.39
CA ALA A 406 3.41 0.61 20.11
C ALA A 406 4.89 0.38 19.74
N LEU A 407 5.46 1.28 18.92
CA LEU A 407 6.79 1.14 18.29
C LEU A 407 7.83 2.13 18.83
N ALA A 408 7.47 2.98 19.80
CA ALA A 408 8.32 4.04 20.34
C ALA A 408 8.87 5.06 19.30
N ALA A 409 8.29 5.11 18.10
CA ALA A 409 8.78 5.92 16.97
C ALA A 409 7.89 7.13 16.66
N ALA A 410 8.51 8.26 16.33
CA ALA A 410 7.81 9.54 16.18
C ALA A 410 7.50 9.85 14.71
N VAL A 411 6.79 8.92 14.04
CA VAL A 411 6.40 9.02 12.63
C VAL A 411 5.68 10.36 12.37
N GLN A 412 6.29 11.24 11.59
CA GLN A 412 5.73 12.55 11.26
C GLN A 412 4.71 12.39 10.11
N PHE A 413 3.60 11.73 10.40
CA PHE A 413 2.54 11.43 9.43
C PHE A 413 1.47 12.53 9.41
N GLY A 414 1.24 13.19 8.27
CA GLY A 414 0.25 14.27 8.16
C GLY A 414 -0.29 14.47 6.74
N PHE A 415 -1.41 15.19 6.65
CA PHE A 415 -2.00 15.65 5.39
C PHE A 415 -2.21 17.16 5.41
N LEU A 416 -2.05 17.80 4.26
CA LEU A 416 -2.40 19.21 4.06
C LEU A 416 -3.85 19.51 4.45
N ASP A 417 -4.11 20.76 4.83
CA ASP A 417 -5.47 21.29 4.87
C ASP A 417 -5.98 21.53 3.46
N CYS A 418 -7.21 21.08 3.21
CA CYS A 418 -7.92 21.21 1.95
C CYS A 418 -9.30 21.80 2.23
N HIS A 419 -9.59 22.94 1.60
CA HIS A 419 -10.82 23.70 1.79
C HIS A 419 -11.59 23.81 0.48
N LEU A 420 -12.92 23.78 0.56
CA LEU A 420 -13.80 24.01 -0.59
C LEU A 420 -14.05 25.51 -0.73
N TYR A 421 -13.73 26.08 -1.88
CA TYR A 421 -14.04 27.48 -2.19
C TYR A 421 -15.25 27.53 -3.12
N SER A 422 -16.25 28.33 -2.72
CA SER A 422 -17.48 28.57 -3.49
C SER A 422 -17.65 30.07 -3.71
N PRO A 423 -17.66 30.58 -4.95
CA PRO A 423 -17.82 32.02 -5.22
C PRO A 423 -19.10 32.61 -4.61
N VAL A 424 -19.05 33.90 -4.28
CA VAL A 424 -20.16 34.65 -3.67
C VAL A 424 -20.44 35.89 -4.51
N GLY A 425 -21.62 35.94 -5.14
CA GLY A 425 -22.10 37.05 -5.95
C GLY A 425 -22.46 36.65 -7.38
N THR A 426 -23.23 37.50 -8.06
CA THR A 426 -23.93 37.22 -9.32
C THR A 426 -23.05 37.17 -10.59
N GLY A 427 -21.73 37.27 -10.45
CA GLY A 427 -20.77 37.33 -11.57
C GLY A 427 -19.87 36.11 -11.74
N GLU A 428 -19.75 35.25 -10.72
CA GLU A 428 -18.89 34.05 -10.74
C GLU A 428 -19.63 32.79 -10.24
N ASP A 429 -20.96 32.76 -10.40
CA ASP A 429 -21.80 31.62 -10.03
C ASP A 429 -21.35 30.32 -10.74
N GLY A 430 -20.94 29.32 -9.94
CA GLY A 430 -20.65 27.95 -10.40
C GLY A 430 -19.22 27.45 -10.21
N TYR A 431 -18.22 28.32 -10.03
CA TYR A 431 -16.80 27.90 -10.00
C TYR A 431 -16.35 27.31 -8.64
N HIS A 432 -16.75 26.09 -8.34
CA HIS A 432 -16.25 25.35 -7.16
C HIS A 432 -14.84 24.77 -7.40
N PHE A 433 -13.97 24.87 -6.39
CA PHE A 433 -12.64 24.26 -6.41
C PHE A 433 -12.14 23.92 -5.00
N CYS A 434 -11.18 23.01 -4.90
CA CYS A 434 -10.46 22.73 -3.66
C CYS A 434 -9.20 23.60 -3.58
N GLY A 435 -8.93 24.24 -2.44
CA GLY A 435 -7.69 24.98 -2.20
C GLY A 435 -6.88 24.37 -1.05
N GLU A 436 -5.58 24.21 -1.27
CA GLU A 436 -4.59 23.67 -0.32
C GLU A 436 -3.27 24.45 -0.42
N ALA A 437 -2.35 24.27 0.54
CA ALA A 437 -1.03 24.91 0.46
C ALA A 437 -0.19 24.34 -0.71
N TYR A 438 0.67 25.17 -1.29
CA TYR A 438 1.61 24.71 -2.33
C TYR A 438 2.69 23.82 -1.72
N LEU A 439 2.90 22.63 -2.29
CA LEU A 439 3.98 21.71 -1.90
C LEU A 439 5.22 21.96 -2.76
N ASN A 440 6.27 22.51 -2.16
CA ASN A 440 7.59 22.61 -2.79
C ASN A 440 8.45 21.39 -2.41
N GLY A 441 8.73 20.52 -3.37
CA GLY A 441 9.56 19.32 -3.19
C GLY A 441 9.20 18.17 -4.13
N HIS A 442 9.89 17.04 -3.98
CA HIS A 442 9.65 15.86 -4.80
C HIS A 442 8.32 15.18 -4.42
N PHE A 443 7.38 15.12 -5.37
CA PHE A 443 6.07 14.52 -5.19
C PHE A 443 6.10 13.02 -5.50
N VAL A 444 5.74 12.20 -4.50
CA VAL A 444 5.79 10.74 -4.55
C VAL A 444 4.37 10.18 -4.43
N LYS A 445 4.07 9.12 -5.18
CA LYS A 445 2.87 8.30 -4.99
C LYS A 445 3.27 6.97 -4.37
N LEU A 446 2.84 6.71 -3.14
CA LEU A 446 3.21 5.52 -2.36
C LEU A 446 2.27 4.34 -2.62
N ASN A 447 0.97 4.62 -2.79
CA ASN A 447 -0.01 3.65 -3.23
C ASN A 447 -1.12 4.29 -4.08
N SER A 448 -1.99 3.47 -4.69
CA SER A 448 -3.18 3.96 -5.39
C SER A 448 -4.48 3.28 -4.95
N ASN A 449 -5.60 3.91 -5.29
CA ASN A 449 -6.95 3.34 -5.19
C ASN A 449 -7.20 2.09 -6.10
N ALA A 450 -6.32 1.82 -7.06
CA ALA A 450 -6.29 0.58 -7.86
C ALA A 450 -5.28 -0.47 -7.33
N GLY A 451 -4.65 -0.20 -6.19
CA GLY A 451 -3.70 -1.10 -5.56
C GLY A 451 -2.34 -1.17 -6.27
N TYR A 452 -1.85 -0.05 -6.79
CA TYR A 452 -0.41 0.15 -6.99
C TYR A 452 0.28 0.34 -5.63
N VAL A 453 1.55 -0.08 -5.52
CA VAL A 453 2.42 0.13 -4.35
C VAL A 453 3.83 0.44 -4.84
N ASN A 454 4.46 1.51 -4.36
CA ASN A 454 5.84 1.83 -4.70
C ASN A 454 6.81 0.99 -3.84
N GLU A 455 7.03 -0.28 -4.23
CA GLU A 455 7.95 -1.19 -3.51
C GLU A 455 9.44 -0.98 -3.88
N THR A 456 9.76 -0.23 -4.94
CA THR A 456 11.14 -0.06 -5.46
C THR A 456 11.85 1.16 -4.87
N ASP A 457 11.24 2.34 -4.96
CA ASP A 457 11.95 3.62 -4.77
C ASP A 457 11.76 4.15 -3.34
N TYR A 458 10.61 3.83 -2.74
CA TYR A 458 10.17 4.32 -1.42
C TYR A 458 9.67 3.20 -0.50
N ASN A 459 10.22 1.99 -0.59
CA ASN A 459 9.73 0.78 0.08
C ASN A 459 9.37 0.96 1.58
N GLU A 460 10.24 1.60 2.38
CA GLU A 460 9.99 1.82 3.82
C GLU A 460 8.80 2.76 4.07
N HIS A 461 8.72 3.88 3.33
CA HIS A 461 7.58 4.81 3.35
C HIS A 461 6.29 4.16 2.82
N SER A 462 6.38 3.36 1.76
CA SER A 462 5.27 2.60 1.19
C SER A 462 4.73 1.56 2.16
N MET A 463 5.57 0.88 2.93
CA MET A 463 5.14 -0.04 3.99
C MET A 463 4.40 0.69 5.13
N ILE A 464 4.86 1.88 5.53
CA ILE A 464 4.16 2.73 6.52
C ILE A 464 2.81 3.19 5.95
N ALA A 465 2.76 3.62 4.68
CA ALA A 465 1.53 4.00 3.98
C ALA A 465 0.53 2.83 3.84
N GLN A 466 1.01 1.63 3.51
CA GLN A 466 0.20 0.40 3.49
C GLN A 466 -0.38 0.06 4.86
N ALA A 467 0.43 0.21 5.93
CA ALA A 467 -0.03 0.03 7.29
C ALA A 467 -1.03 1.11 7.73
N PHE A 468 -0.87 2.36 7.27
CA PHE A 468 -1.83 3.44 7.50
C PHE A 468 -3.18 3.15 6.82
N SER A 469 -3.20 2.73 5.56
CA SER A 469 -4.43 2.31 4.87
C SER A 469 -5.14 1.20 5.65
N HIS A 470 -4.44 0.12 6.01
CA HIS A 470 -5.02 -0.96 6.82
C HIS A 470 -5.50 -0.46 8.20
N TYR A 471 -4.76 0.44 8.84
CA TYR A 471 -5.13 1.04 10.12
C TYR A 471 -6.45 1.83 10.04
N THR A 472 -6.68 2.58 8.96
CA THR A 472 -7.93 3.35 8.79
C THR A 472 -9.15 2.43 8.80
N PHE A 473 -9.06 1.31 8.06
CA PHE A 473 -10.09 0.29 7.99
C PHE A 473 -10.33 -0.42 9.33
N ASP A 474 -9.27 -0.79 10.06
CA ASP A 474 -9.44 -1.39 11.40
C ASP A 474 -10.10 -0.40 12.38
N LYS A 475 -9.64 0.86 12.40
CA LYS A 475 -10.14 1.87 13.36
C LYS A 475 -11.48 2.48 12.98
N SER A 476 -11.95 2.29 11.74
CA SER A 476 -13.32 2.58 11.30
C SER A 476 -14.25 1.37 11.41
N HIS A 477 -13.84 0.28 12.07
CA HIS A 477 -14.62 -0.97 12.14
C HIS A 477 -15.06 -1.50 10.75
N GLY A 478 -14.22 -1.29 9.74
CA GLY A 478 -14.43 -1.75 8.37
C GLY A 478 -15.31 -0.85 7.49
N GLU A 479 -15.74 0.32 7.97
CA GLU A 479 -16.60 1.25 7.22
C GLU A 479 -15.85 2.08 6.16
N LEU A 480 -14.60 2.48 6.42
CA LEU A 480 -13.82 3.44 5.64
C LEU A 480 -12.39 2.93 5.38
N LEU A 481 -11.88 3.12 4.17
CA LEU A 481 -10.49 2.81 3.82
C LEU A 481 -9.85 4.01 3.11
N VAL A 482 -8.76 4.54 3.66
CA VAL A 482 -7.99 5.64 3.05
C VAL A 482 -6.87 5.09 2.17
N VAL A 483 -6.84 5.50 0.90
CA VAL A 483 -5.89 5.09 -0.15
C VAL A 483 -5.47 6.30 -0.98
N ASP A 484 -4.71 6.07 -2.07
CA ASP A 484 -4.13 7.12 -2.93
C ASP A 484 -3.20 8.06 -2.16
N LEU A 485 -2.31 7.46 -1.35
CA LEU A 485 -1.39 8.15 -0.47
C LEU A 485 -0.22 8.72 -1.29
N GLN A 486 -0.20 10.05 -1.43
CA GLN A 486 0.72 10.78 -2.28
C GLN A 486 1.08 12.16 -1.69
N GLY A 487 2.27 12.68 -1.99
CA GLY A 487 2.77 13.95 -1.47
C GLY A 487 4.29 13.96 -1.29
N ILE A 488 4.80 14.76 -0.34
CA ILE A 488 6.23 14.81 -0.03
C ILE A 488 6.56 13.83 1.09
N CYS A 489 7.60 13.02 0.89
CA CYS A 489 8.06 12.01 1.85
C CYS A 489 9.58 12.11 2.04
N GLY A 490 10.06 11.80 3.25
CA GLY A 490 11.48 11.89 3.60
C GLY A 490 11.76 11.43 5.03
N GLU A 491 12.85 11.89 5.62
CA GLU A 491 13.28 11.57 6.99
C GLU A 491 13.65 12.85 7.74
N VAL A 492 13.32 12.93 9.03
CA VAL A 492 13.66 14.06 9.91
C VAL A 492 14.21 13.49 11.20
N LYS A 493 15.53 13.60 11.42
CA LYS A 493 16.23 12.99 12.57
C LYS A 493 15.99 11.47 12.67
N ASP A 494 16.16 10.78 11.53
CA ASP A 494 15.93 9.33 11.36
C ASP A 494 14.45 8.87 11.53
N ASP A 495 13.51 9.75 11.90
CA ASP A 495 12.08 9.45 11.91
C ASP A 495 11.46 9.70 10.51
N PRO A 496 10.66 8.75 9.97
CA PRO A 496 9.96 8.93 8.70
C PRO A 496 8.95 10.10 8.69
N TYR A 497 9.04 10.94 7.65
CA TYR A 497 8.22 12.12 7.43
C TYR A 497 7.30 11.97 6.22
N PHE A 498 6.04 12.39 6.38
CA PHE A 498 5.02 12.38 5.35
C PHE A 498 4.18 13.67 5.43
N LEU A 499 4.21 14.45 4.35
CA LEU A 499 3.27 15.54 4.11
C LEU A 499 2.45 15.20 2.86
N LEU A 500 1.34 14.51 3.10
CA LEU A 500 0.49 13.96 2.05
C LEU A 500 -0.60 14.95 1.63
N THR A 501 -1.14 14.75 0.44
CA THR A 501 -2.28 15.48 -0.09
C THR A 501 -3.16 14.55 -0.94
N ASP A 502 -4.37 15.02 -1.24
CA ASP A 502 -5.30 14.37 -2.15
C ASP A 502 -5.55 12.86 -1.94
N PRO A 503 -5.90 12.42 -0.70
CA PRO A 503 -6.23 11.03 -0.44
C PRO A 503 -7.62 10.69 -0.98
N GLN A 504 -7.79 9.44 -1.45
CA GLN A 504 -9.10 8.88 -1.76
C GLN A 504 -9.61 8.06 -0.57
N VAL A 505 -10.92 8.11 -0.33
CA VAL A 505 -11.60 7.23 0.63
C VAL A 505 -12.49 6.27 -0.13
N HIS A 506 -12.46 4.99 0.27
CA HIS A 506 -13.49 4.03 -0.07
C HIS A 506 -14.45 3.87 1.12
N SER A 507 -15.76 3.98 0.88
CA SER A 507 -16.79 3.84 1.92
C SER A 507 -17.71 2.65 1.65
N ARG A 508 -18.05 1.88 2.70
CA ARG A 508 -19.05 0.81 2.57
C ARG A 508 -20.44 1.39 2.40
N CYS A 509 -21.25 0.74 1.56
CA CYS A 509 -22.59 1.19 1.23
C CYS A 509 -23.43 1.43 2.50
N GLY A 510 -24.11 2.57 2.57
CA GLY A 510 -25.00 2.94 3.68
C GLY A 510 -24.32 3.49 4.94
N THR A 511 -22.98 3.54 5.01
CA THR A 511 -22.26 4.09 6.19
C THR A 511 -22.07 5.61 6.11
N PHE A 512 -21.73 6.11 4.92
CA PHE A 512 -21.49 7.52 4.61
C PHE A 512 -21.98 7.83 3.19
N ASP A 513 -22.13 9.13 2.86
CA ASP A 513 -22.23 9.55 1.46
C ASP A 513 -20.94 9.16 0.71
N LYS A 514 -21.06 8.81 -0.58
CA LYS A 514 -19.90 8.50 -1.42
C LYS A 514 -18.85 9.61 -1.42
N PHE A 515 -17.59 9.21 -1.33
CA PHE A 515 -16.42 10.11 -1.41
C PHE A 515 -16.00 10.40 -2.85
N GLY A 516 -16.98 10.81 -3.68
CA GLY A 516 -16.78 11.16 -5.09
C GLY A 516 -16.74 9.94 -6.03
N SER A 517 -16.36 10.16 -7.29
CA SER A 517 -16.29 9.12 -8.33
C SER A 517 -15.21 8.06 -8.08
N GLY A 518 -14.11 8.44 -7.40
CA GLY A 518 -13.05 7.50 -6.99
C GLY A 518 -13.41 6.61 -5.80
N ASP A 519 -14.62 6.74 -5.23
CA ASP A 519 -15.12 5.84 -4.18
C ASP A 519 -15.69 4.55 -4.80
N HIS A 520 -14.80 3.55 -4.92
CA HIS A 520 -15.14 2.21 -5.41
C HIS A 520 -15.76 1.30 -4.32
N GLY A 521 -16.06 1.83 -3.13
CA GLY A 521 -16.67 1.10 -2.01
C GLY A 521 -16.06 -0.27 -1.72
N ASP A 522 -16.91 -1.28 -1.55
CA ASP A 522 -16.49 -2.66 -1.25
C ASP A 522 -15.56 -3.29 -2.31
N GLN A 523 -15.68 -2.91 -3.58
CA GLN A 523 -14.76 -3.38 -4.63
C GLN A 523 -13.37 -2.75 -4.46
N GLY A 524 -13.29 -1.47 -4.08
CA GLY A 524 -12.03 -0.81 -3.72
C GLY A 524 -11.38 -1.43 -2.48
N VAL A 525 -12.17 -1.66 -1.42
CA VAL A 525 -11.72 -2.35 -0.20
C VAL A 525 -11.20 -3.76 -0.52
N SER A 526 -11.94 -4.55 -1.30
CA SER A 526 -11.50 -5.88 -1.70
C SER A 526 -10.21 -5.84 -2.52
N THR A 527 -10.08 -4.89 -3.46
CA THR A 527 -8.88 -4.73 -4.30
C THR A 527 -7.64 -4.42 -3.47
N PHE A 528 -7.76 -3.54 -2.47
CA PHE A 528 -6.70 -3.27 -1.51
C PHE A 528 -6.31 -4.54 -0.73
N PHE A 529 -7.27 -5.23 -0.08
CA PHE A 529 -6.95 -6.38 0.78
C PHE A 529 -6.47 -7.63 0.03
N ASN A 530 -6.84 -7.79 -1.25
CA ASN A 530 -6.31 -8.88 -2.09
C ASN A 530 -4.78 -8.72 -2.33
N LYS A 531 -4.30 -7.49 -2.51
CA LYS A 531 -2.89 -7.16 -2.72
C LYS A 531 -2.11 -6.93 -1.42
N HIS A 532 -2.75 -6.33 -0.41
CA HIS A 532 -2.11 -6.01 0.87
C HIS A 532 -1.53 -7.25 1.57
N ARG A 533 -0.38 -7.08 2.22
CA ARG A 533 0.26 -8.07 3.09
C ARG A 533 0.65 -7.39 4.39
N CYS A 534 0.14 -7.87 5.52
CA CYS A 534 0.37 -7.24 6.82
C CYS A 534 1.87 -7.26 7.18
N GLY A 535 2.51 -6.10 7.04
CA GLY A 535 3.89 -5.87 7.47
C GLY A 535 4.05 -5.84 8.99
N PRO A 536 5.28 -5.61 9.49
CA PRO A 536 5.56 -5.55 10.92
C PRO A 536 4.75 -4.48 11.66
N ILE A 537 4.50 -3.33 11.03
CA ILE A 537 3.70 -2.23 11.61
C ILE A 537 2.25 -2.67 11.85
N CYS A 538 1.62 -3.34 10.87
CA CYS A 538 0.27 -3.89 11.03
C CYS A 538 0.18 -4.89 12.18
N LYS A 539 1.23 -5.71 12.37
CA LYS A 539 1.33 -6.69 13.46
C LYS A 539 1.52 -6.01 14.81
N ALA A 540 2.40 -5.01 14.90
CA ALA A 540 2.66 -4.27 16.13
C ALA A 540 1.46 -3.43 16.61
N LEU A 541 0.65 -2.93 15.68
CA LEU A 541 -0.61 -2.23 15.95
C LEU A 541 -1.81 -3.19 16.15
N ASN A 542 -1.59 -4.51 16.05
CA ASN A 542 -2.59 -5.57 16.14
C ASN A 542 -3.84 -5.34 15.26
N LEU A 543 -3.61 -4.98 13.99
CA LEU A 543 -4.69 -4.63 13.06
C LEU A 543 -5.46 -5.87 12.59
N ARG A 544 -6.78 -5.86 12.84
CA ARG A 544 -7.69 -6.92 12.36
C ARG A 544 -7.75 -6.94 10.84
N LYS A 545 -7.74 -8.12 10.24
CA LYS A 545 -7.89 -8.29 8.78
C LYS A 545 -9.34 -8.12 8.37
N ASP A 546 -9.59 -7.81 7.10
CA ASP A 546 -10.94 -7.54 6.57
C ASP A 546 -12.00 -8.61 6.90
N TYR A 547 -11.66 -9.90 6.83
CA TYR A 547 -12.56 -11.00 7.21
C TYR A 547 -12.83 -11.10 8.73
N GLU A 548 -12.04 -10.44 9.58
CA GLU A 548 -12.19 -10.42 11.04
C GLU A 548 -13.06 -9.23 11.51
N VAL A 549 -13.34 -8.28 10.60
CA VAL A 549 -14.19 -7.11 10.85
C VAL A 549 -15.51 -7.17 10.08
N ARG A 550 -15.63 -8.05 9.08
CA ARG A 550 -16.87 -8.29 8.32
C ARG A 550 -17.68 -9.48 8.85
N PRO A 551 -19.03 -9.44 8.80
CA PRO A 551 -19.81 -10.67 8.76
C PRO A 551 -19.53 -11.44 7.45
N PRO A 552 -19.66 -12.78 7.42
CA PRO A 552 -19.56 -13.54 6.19
C PRO A 552 -20.65 -13.15 5.19
N THR A 553 -20.35 -13.22 3.88
CA THR A 553 -21.36 -13.02 2.83
C THR A 553 -22.23 -14.26 2.63
N HIS A 554 -21.71 -15.45 2.94
CA HIS A 554 -22.48 -16.69 2.96
C HIS A 554 -22.08 -17.52 4.18
N ILE A 555 -23.04 -18.22 4.77
CA ILE A 555 -22.83 -19.24 5.79
C ILE A 555 -23.22 -20.59 5.20
N ILE A 556 -22.36 -21.59 5.34
CA ILE A 556 -22.62 -22.96 4.92
C ILE A 556 -22.52 -23.83 6.17
N SER A 557 -23.67 -24.21 6.71
CA SER A 557 -23.76 -25.07 7.88
C SER A 557 -23.53 -26.53 7.47
N ILE A 558 -22.62 -27.21 8.16
CA ILE A 558 -22.27 -28.62 7.97
C ILE A 558 -22.48 -29.39 9.29
N PRO A 559 -22.70 -30.72 9.27
CA PRO A 559 -22.87 -31.49 10.50
C PRO A 559 -21.69 -31.35 11.45
N GLY A 560 -21.97 -31.24 12.75
CA GLY A 560 -21.01 -31.03 13.84
C GLY A 560 -20.14 -32.23 14.19
N VAL A 561 -19.64 -32.94 13.19
CA VAL A 561 -18.94 -34.22 13.34
C VAL A 561 -17.48 -34.06 12.93
N GLN A 562 -16.54 -34.51 13.77
CA GLN A 562 -15.11 -34.31 13.51
C GLN A 562 -14.66 -34.96 12.20
N SER A 563 -15.13 -36.18 11.88
CA SER A 563 -14.81 -36.87 10.62
C SER A 563 -15.32 -36.13 9.37
N CYS A 564 -16.38 -35.33 9.49
CA CYS A 564 -16.85 -34.43 8.42
C CYS A 564 -15.84 -33.30 8.16
N LEU A 565 -15.32 -32.67 9.23
CA LEU A 565 -14.24 -31.69 9.13
C LEU A 565 -12.96 -32.31 8.57
N ASP A 566 -12.54 -33.47 9.08
CA ASP A 566 -11.31 -34.15 8.64
C ASP A 566 -11.38 -34.56 7.16
N PHE A 567 -12.58 -34.81 6.63
CA PHE A 567 -12.81 -35.05 5.21
C PHE A 567 -12.73 -33.77 4.37
N LEU A 568 -13.24 -32.64 4.86
CA LEU A 568 -13.24 -31.36 4.13
C LEU A 568 -11.91 -30.59 4.22
N GLN A 569 -11.20 -30.65 5.34
CA GLN A 569 -9.98 -29.88 5.58
C GLN A 569 -8.88 -30.08 4.51
N PRO A 570 -8.59 -31.30 4.01
CA PRO A 570 -7.63 -31.50 2.92
C PRO A 570 -8.04 -30.81 1.61
N ARG A 571 -9.35 -30.72 1.34
CA ARG A 571 -9.93 -30.18 0.09
C ARG A 571 -10.07 -28.65 0.12
N ARG A 572 -9.86 -28.01 1.27
CA ARG A 572 -10.20 -26.60 1.53
C ARG A 572 -9.54 -25.60 0.58
N PHE A 573 -8.28 -25.84 0.19
CA PHE A 573 -7.54 -24.95 -0.73
C PHE A 573 -8.02 -25.12 -2.17
N TRP A 574 -8.29 -26.36 -2.59
CA TRP A 574 -8.87 -26.68 -3.89
C TRP A 574 -10.26 -26.04 -4.04
N MET A 575 -11.16 -26.20 -3.05
CA MET A 575 -12.49 -25.58 -3.07
C MET A 575 -12.42 -24.06 -3.23
N LYS A 576 -11.49 -23.39 -2.53
CA LYS A 576 -11.27 -21.94 -2.67
C LYS A 576 -10.75 -21.56 -4.07
N LYS A 577 -9.79 -22.31 -4.63
CA LYS A 577 -9.23 -22.07 -5.97
C LYS A 577 -10.31 -22.22 -7.05
N ILE A 578 -11.10 -23.29 -7.02
CA ILE A 578 -12.12 -23.59 -8.04
C ILE A 578 -13.34 -22.65 -7.96
N SER A 579 -13.74 -22.19 -6.77
CA SER A 579 -14.88 -21.27 -6.64
C SER A 579 -14.56 -19.80 -6.93
N GLY A 580 -13.28 -19.42 -6.84
CA GLY A 580 -12.85 -18.01 -6.87
C GLY A 580 -13.22 -17.23 -5.59
N ALA A 581 -13.48 -17.91 -4.46
CA ALA A 581 -13.83 -17.25 -3.22
C ALA A 581 -12.66 -16.43 -2.63
N ASN A 582 -12.90 -15.17 -2.28
CA ASN A 582 -11.87 -14.29 -1.71
C ASN A 582 -11.30 -14.84 -0.40
N GLN A 583 -12.17 -15.30 0.51
CA GLN A 583 -11.76 -15.91 1.78
C GLN A 583 -12.86 -16.80 2.39
N PHE A 584 -12.46 -17.79 3.18
CA PHE A 584 -13.36 -18.54 4.05
C PHE A 584 -12.68 -18.87 5.40
N ILE A 585 -13.49 -19.15 6.42
CA ILE A 585 -13.08 -19.76 7.68
C ILE A 585 -13.86 -21.07 7.82
N MET A 586 -13.14 -22.17 7.98
CA MET A 586 -13.68 -23.49 8.28
C MET A 586 -13.23 -23.90 9.69
N PRO A 587 -14.15 -24.35 10.57
CA PRO A 587 -13.81 -24.85 11.89
C PRO A 587 -12.74 -25.96 11.83
N LYS A 588 -11.82 -25.96 12.79
CA LYS A 588 -10.77 -27.00 12.90
C LYS A 588 -11.21 -28.21 13.72
N GLN A 589 -12.13 -27.99 14.65
CA GLN A 589 -12.64 -28.99 15.57
C GLN A 589 -14.15 -28.86 15.69
N ALA A 590 -14.83 -29.99 15.84
CA ALA A 590 -16.23 -30.02 16.25
C ALA A 590 -16.35 -29.70 17.74
N SER A 591 -17.35 -28.89 18.11
CA SER A 591 -17.70 -28.67 19.52
C SER A 591 -18.79 -29.66 19.91
N LYS A 592 -18.67 -30.30 21.08
CA LYS A 592 -19.71 -31.21 21.60
C LYS A 592 -21.07 -30.51 21.74
N ASP A 593 -21.04 -29.22 22.05
CA ASP A 593 -22.25 -28.41 22.27
C ASP A 593 -22.92 -27.92 20.96
N LYS A 594 -22.37 -28.26 19.79
CA LYS A 594 -22.86 -27.77 18.49
C LYS A 594 -23.15 -28.90 17.50
N ASP A 595 -24.43 -29.13 17.27
CA ASP A 595 -24.94 -30.12 16.31
C ASP A 595 -24.59 -29.75 14.85
N TRP A 596 -24.42 -28.45 14.57
CA TRP A 596 -24.06 -27.86 13.28
C TRP A 596 -22.91 -26.87 13.42
N LEU A 597 -22.07 -26.82 12.38
CA LEU A 597 -20.87 -25.98 12.30
C LEU A 597 -20.93 -25.10 11.07
N ASP A 598 -20.65 -23.82 11.24
CA ASP A 598 -20.70 -22.84 10.16
C ASP A 598 -19.34 -22.66 9.49
N ILE A 599 -19.28 -22.96 8.19
CA ILE A 599 -18.23 -22.44 7.31
C ILE A 599 -18.63 -21.01 6.93
N GLN A 600 -17.81 -20.05 7.35
CA GLN A 600 -18.01 -18.63 7.06
C GLN A 600 -17.29 -18.27 5.76
N LEU A 601 -18.00 -17.69 4.79
CA LEU A 601 -17.48 -17.43 3.45
C LEU A 601 -17.61 -15.95 3.07
N TRP A 602 -16.55 -15.38 2.50
CA TRP A 602 -16.51 -14.07 1.87
C TRP A 602 -16.21 -14.25 0.39
N ALA A 603 -17.26 -14.17 -0.41
CA ALA A 603 -17.23 -14.31 -1.86
C ALA A 603 -18.32 -13.46 -2.53
N ARG A 604 -18.16 -13.16 -3.83
CA ARG A 604 -19.24 -12.68 -4.71
C ARG A 604 -20.36 -13.74 -4.78
N PRO A 605 -21.65 -13.38 -5.02
CA PRO A 605 -22.77 -14.33 -4.96
C PRO A 605 -22.57 -15.61 -5.77
N HIS A 606 -22.16 -15.51 -7.05
CA HIS A 606 -21.91 -16.68 -7.90
C HIS A 606 -20.77 -17.57 -7.38
N SER A 607 -19.65 -16.97 -6.95
CA SER A 607 -18.54 -17.70 -6.30
C SER A 607 -18.93 -18.31 -4.95
N GLY A 608 -19.89 -17.70 -4.25
CA GLY A 608 -20.47 -18.20 -3.00
C GLY A 608 -21.24 -19.49 -3.21
N GLU A 609 -22.24 -19.46 -4.10
CA GLU A 609 -23.01 -20.65 -4.46
C GLU A 609 -22.12 -21.73 -5.09
N LYS A 610 -21.14 -21.38 -5.93
CA LYS A 610 -20.16 -22.35 -6.46
C LYS A 610 -19.32 -23.02 -5.37
N PHE A 611 -18.90 -22.28 -4.33
CA PHE A 611 -18.19 -22.89 -3.19
C PHE A 611 -19.10 -23.81 -2.37
N LYS A 612 -20.36 -23.39 -2.14
CA LYS A 612 -21.38 -24.19 -1.45
C LYS A 612 -21.70 -25.48 -2.21
N GLU A 613 -21.81 -25.43 -3.54
CA GLU A 613 -21.98 -26.60 -4.39
C GLU A 613 -20.78 -27.56 -4.28
N LEU A 614 -19.54 -27.05 -4.26
CA LEU A 614 -18.33 -27.88 -4.07
C LEU A 614 -18.26 -28.52 -2.68
N VAL A 615 -18.67 -27.81 -1.63
CA VAL A 615 -18.79 -28.36 -0.27
C VAL A 615 -19.84 -29.47 -0.26
N ASN A 616 -21.04 -29.21 -0.78
CA ASN A 616 -22.13 -30.20 -0.80
C ASN A 616 -21.77 -31.45 -1.62
N LYS A 617 -21.23 -31.29 -2.84
CA LYS A 617 -20.75 -32.42 -3.67
C LYS A 617 -19.65 -33.22 -2.99
N SER A 618 -18.74 -32.55 -2.27
CA SER A 618 -17.73 -33.26 -1.47
C SER A 618 -18.38 -34.03 -0.33
N LEU A 619 -19.36 -33.44 0.35
CA LEU A 619 -20.04 -34.05 1.49
C LEU A 619 -20.96 -35.20 1.10
N GLU A 620 -21.61 -35.22 -0.05
CA GLU A 620 -22.42 -36.37 -0.47
C GLU A 620 -21.58 -37.66 -0.56
N VAL A 621 -20.35 -37.61 -1.07
CA VAL A 621 -19.44 -38.76 -1.07
C VAL A 621 -19.11 -39.24 0.35
N TYR A 622 -18.99 -38.32 1.31
CA TYR A 622 -18.81 -38.66 2.72
C TYR A 622 -20.11 -39.19 3.35
N TYR A 623 -21.26 -38.66 2.95
CA TYR A 623 -22.57 -39.06 3.45
C TYR A 623 -22.96 -40.46 2.96
N GLU A 624 -22.83 -40.77 1.67
CA GLU A 624 -23.05 -42.11 1.12
C GLU A 624 -22.24 -43.18 1.87
N ALA A 625 -21.01 -42.85 2.26
CA ALA A 625 -20.13 -43.77 2.98
C ALA A 625 -20.41 -43.87 4.49
N SER A 626 -20.93 -42.82 5.15
CA SER A 626 -20.91 -42.72 6.62
C SER A 626 -22.22 -42.30 7.30
N ARG A 627 -23.12 -41.61 6.60
CA ARG A 627 -24.39 -41.09 7.12
C ARG A 627 -25.49 -42.12 6.92
N GLN A 628 -26.16 -42.49 8.01
CA GLN A 628 -27.45 -43.16 7.97
C GLN A 628 -28.54 -42.17 8.34
N ILE A 629 -29.68 -42.23 7.67
CA ILE A 629 -30.80 -41.30 7.86
C ILE A 629 -31.98 -42.04 8.49
N LEU A 630 -32.54 -41.46 9.54
CA LEU A 630 -33.82 -41.84 10.12
C LEU A 630 -34.83 -40.73 9.84
N PHE A 631 -35.83 -41.00 9.00
CA PHE A 631 -36.94 -40.08 8.75
C PHE A 631 -37.93 -40.10 9.91
N LEU A 632 -38.33 -38.93 10.39
CA LEU A 632 -39.25 -38.76 11.53
C LEU A 632 -40.69 -38.56 11.02
N GLU A 633 -41.32 -39.67 10.61
CA GLU A 633 -42.71 -39.67 10.10
C GLU A 633 -43.73 -39.24 11.16
N GLN A 634 -43.52 -39.66 12.42
CA GLN A 634 -44.29 -39.21 13.58
C GLN A 634 -43.33 -38.52 14.54
N LYS A 635 -43.44 -37.19 14.63
CA LYS A 635 -42.59 -36.39 15.53
C LYS A 635 -43.14 -36.45 16.96
N PRO A 636 -42.37 -36.87 17.98
CA PRO A 636 -42.78 -36.68 19.37
C PRO A 636 -42.91 -35.18 19.68
N ALA A 637 -43.84 -34.82 20.57
CA ALA A 637 -44.12 -33.43 20.96
C ALA A 637 -43.06 -32.85 21.92
N TRP A 638 -41.78 -33.14 21.66
CA TRP A 638 -40.64 -32.69 22.45
C TRP A 638 -40.26 -31.25 22.13
N THR A 639 -39.88 -30.48 23.14
CA THR A 639 -39.31 -29.14 22.95
C THR A 639 -37.88 -29.23 22.41
N ALA A 640 -37.30 -28.10 21.98
CA ALA A 640 -35.93 -28.07 21.48
C ALA A 640 -34.89 -28.51 22.53
N GLU A 641 -35.18 -28.26 23.81
CA GLU A 641 -34.36 -28.66 24.96
C GLU A 641 -34.39 -30.17 25.16
N VAL A 642 -35.59 -30.77 25.14
CA VAL A 642 -35.76 -32.23 25.25
C VAL A 642 -35.09 -32.95 24.08
N TRP A 643 -35.24 -32.41 22.86
CA TRP A 643 -34.51 -32.92 21.69
C TRP A 643 -32.99 -32.86 21.86
N LYS A 644 -32.45 -31.77 22.43
CA LYS A 644 -31.01 -31.65 22.69
C LYS A 644 -30.54 -32.64 23.77
N GLU A 645 -31.29 -32.78 24.86
CA GLU A 645 -31.00 -33.78 25.91
C GLU A 645 -30.97 -35.20 25.33
N LYS A 646 -31.92 -35.54 24.45
CA LYS A 646 -31.98 -36.84 23.77
C LYS A 646 -30.82 -37.06 22.82
N LEU A 647 -30.46 -36.07 22.00
CA LEU A 647 -29.27 -36.11 21.14
C LEU A 647 -28.00 -36.38 21.97
N ASP A 648 -27.82 -35.67 23.08
CA ASP A 648 -26.65 -35.80 23.94
C ASP A 648 -26.62 -37.16 24.67
N GLN A 649 -27.79 -37.68 25.07
CA GLN A 649 -27.96 -39.02 25.63
C GLN A 649 -27.63 -40.13 24.62
N TRP A 650 -28.10 -40.01 23.37
CA TRP A 650 -27.82 -40.98 22.30
C TRP A 650 -26.35 -40.98 21.87
N GLN A 651 -25.74 -39.80 21.74
CA GLN A 651 -24.30 -39.68 21.48
C GLN A 651 -23.47 -40.29 22.61
N SER A 652 -23.81 -39.99 23.87
CA SER A 652 -23.06 -40.48 25.04
C SER A 652 -23.17 -41.99 25.25
N SER A 653 -24.33 -42.59 24.94
CA SER A 653 -24.58 -44.02 25.10
C SER A 653 -24.03 -44.88 23.97
N SER A 654 -24.02 -44.37 22.73
CA SER A 654 -23.57 -45.12 21.54
C SER A 654 -22.15 -44.84 21.09
N GLY A 655 -21.62 -43.66 21.42
CA GLY A 655 -20.40 -43.11 20.82
C GLY A 655 -20.56 -42.67 19.36
N ALA A 656 -21.71 -42.91 18.71
CA ALA A 656 -21.99 -42.44 17.35
C ALA A 656 -22.44 -40.98 17.38
N ALA A 657 -22.00 -40.19 16.40
CA ALA A 657 -22.44 -38.80 16.28
C ALA A 657 -23.83 -38.74 15.63
N ALA A 658 -24.84 -38.34 16.38
CA ALA A 658 -26.21 -38.13 15.92
C ALA A 658 -26.50 -36.62 15.78
N VAL A 659 -27.02 -36.20 14.63
CA VAL A 659 -27.31 -34.80 14.30
C VAL A 659 -28.75 -34.68 13.82
N ALA A 660 -29.52 -33.77 14.41
CA ALA A 660 -30.86 -33.42 13.95
C ALA A 660 -30.81 -32.52 12.70
N TYR A 661 -31.66 -32.80 11.71
CA TYR A 661 -31.79 -32.06 10.46
C TYR A 661 -33.25 -31.59 10.25
N PRO A 662 -33.52 -30.41 9.67
CA PRO A 662 -32.59 -29.42 9.08
C PRO A 662 -31.69 -28.70 10.09
N SER A 663 -30.73 -27.88 9.62
CA SER A 663 -29.76 -27.19 10.49
C SER A 663 -30.40 -26.19 11.46
N ASP A 664 -31.61 -25.72 11.14
CA ASP A 664 -32.48 -24.85 11.94
C ASP A 664 -33.55 -25.65 12.73
N TRP A 665 -33.33 -26.95 13.00
CA TRP A 665 -34.30 -27.84 13.65
C TRP A 665 -34.87 -27.32 14.98
N ARG A 666 -34.19 -26.41 15.67
CA ARG A 666 -34.69 -25.77 16.92
C ARG A 666 -35.88 -24.83 16.67
N GLU A 667 -36.02 -24.34 15.45
CA GLU A 667 -37.12 -23.48 14.99
C GLU A 667 -38.17 -24.27 14.21
N THR A 668 -37.75 -25.24 13.39
CA THR A 668 -38.61 -25.99 12.44
C THR A 668 -39.05 -27.38 12.93
N ALA A 669 -38.51 -27.85 14.06
CA ALA A 669 -38.54 -29.23 14.57
C ALA A 669 -37.92 -30.27 13.59
N PRO A 670 -37.07 -31.19 14.07
CA PRO A 670 -36.33 -32.10 13.19
C PRO A 670 -37.26 -32.94 12.30
N SER A 671 -36.92 -33.08 11.02
CA SER A 671 -37.56 -34.01 10.09
C SER A 671 -36.75 -35.30 9.92
N GLU A 672 -35.45 -35.23 10.18
CA GLU A 672 -34.51 -36.32 10.00
C GLU A 672 -33.50 -36.35 11.15
N LEU A 673 -33.04 -37.56 11.48
CA LEU A 673 -31.88 -37.82 12.33
C LEU A 673 -30.78 -38.44 11.47
N TRP A 674 -29.65 -37.73 11.39
CA TRP A 674 -28.46 -38.17 10.68
C TRP A 674 -27.48 -38.79 11.67
N VAL A 675 -27.28 -40.10 11.59
CA VAL A 675 -26.36 -40.84 12.46
C VAL A 675 -25.11 -41.19 11.67
N PHE A 676 -23.96 -40.72 12.13
CA PHE A 676 -22.68 -40.89 11.47
C PHE A 676 -21.89 -42.05 12.05
N SER A 677 -21.32 -42.84 11.15
CA SER A 677 -20.49 -44.00 11.44
C SER A 677 -19.04 -43.58 11.67
N GLU A 678 -18.32 -44.27 12.55
CA GLU A 678 -16.90 -43.98 12.80
C GLU A 678 -16.01 -44.49 11.67
N LYS A 679 -14.88 -43.81 11.49
CA LYS A 679 -13.80 -44.24 10.59
C LYS A 679 -12.93 -45.25 11.32
N SER A 680 -12.88 -46.50 10.87
CA SER A 680 -12.03 -47.52 11.50
C SER A 680 -10.54 -47.27 11.23
N GLU A 681 -9.67 -47.86 12.05
CA GLU A 681 -8.21 -47.86 11.85
C GLU A 681 -7.80 -48.43 10.48
N SER A 682 -8.62 -49.30 9.89
CA SER A 682 -8.40 -49.91 8.58
C SER A 682 -8.81 -49.03 7.39
N GLY A 683 -9.36 -47.83 7.63
CA GLY A 683 -9.85 -46.91 6.61
C GLY A 683 -11.30 -47.17 6.15
N TRP A 684 -11.84 -48.37 6.37
CA TRP A 684 -13.25 -48.69 6.14
C TRP A 684 -14.16 -48.06 7.21
N VAL A 685 -15.42 -47.81 6.87
CA VAL A 685 -16.42 -47.27 7.79
C VAL A 685 -17.00 -48.39 8.65
N ASP A 686 -16.98 -48.26 9.98
CA ASP A 686 -17.63 -49.23 10.87
C ASP A 686 -19.02 -48.73 11.27
N HIS A 687 -20.05 -49.34 10.68
CA HIS A 687 -21.45 -49.02 10.94
C HIS A 687 -21.99 -49.58 12.27
N LYS A 688 -21.25 -50.42 13.03
CA LYS A 688 -21.78 -51.08 14.24
C LYS A 688 -22.34 -50.09 15.26
N LYS A 689 -21.59 -49.03 15.57
CA LYS A 689 -22.03 -47.98 16.52
C LYS A 689 -23.23 -47.21 16.00
N ALA A 690 -23.25 -46.86 14.71
CA ALA A 690 -24.36 -46.14 14.08
C ALA A 690 -25.64 -47.00 14.02
N ASN A 691 -25.53 -48.28 13.66
CA ASN A 691 -26.64 -49.24 13.65
C ASN A 691 -27.21 -49.44 15.06
N TRP A 692 -26.34 -49.57 16.07
CA TRP A 692 -26.76 -49.70 17.47
C TRP A 692 -27.45 -48.43 17.98
N ALA A 693 -26.90 -47.25 17.67
CA ALA A 693 -27.52 -45.97 17.97
C ALA A 693 -28.92 -45.86 17.35
N LEU A 694 -29.05 -46.16 16.05
CA LEU A 694 -30.34 -46.15 15.35
C LEU A 694 -31.35 -47.12 15.94
N SER A 695 -30.92 -48.32 16.34
CA SER A 695 -31.80 -49.27 17.03
C SER A 695 -32.34 -48.70 18.34
N LYS A 696 -31.50 -48.02 19.13
CA LYS A 696 -31.91 -47.40 20.40
C LYS A 696 -32.78 -46.16 20.20
N ILE A 697 -32.46 -45.33 19.21
CA ILE A 697 -33.26 -44.17 18.82
C ILE A 697 -34.66 -44.59 18.38
N ARG A 698 -34.79 -45.64 17.55
CA ARG A 698 -36.09 -46.17 17.11
C ARG A 698 -36.92 -46.72 18.26
N GLU A 699 -36.34 -47.57 19.10
CA GLU A 699 -36.99 -48.13 20.29
C GLU A 699 -37.53 -47.02 21.21
N GLU A 700 -36.77 -45.94 21.41
CA GLU A 700 -37.19 -44.82 22.25
C GLU A 700 -38.29 -43.96 21.59
N LEU A 701 -38.18 -43.67 20.28
CA LEU A 701 -39.20 -42.94 19.53
C LEU A 701 -40.53 -43.71 19.44
N GLU A 702 -40.47 -45.04 19.22
CA GLU A 702 -41.65 -45.92 19.20
C GLU A 702 -42.29 -46.06 20.60
N SER A 703 -41.49 -45.99 21.67
CA SER A 703 -41.98 -46.00 23.05
C SER A 703 -42.56 -44.67 23.55
N SER A 704 -42.34 -43.57 22.81
CA SER A 704 -42.77 -42.23 23.19
C SER A 704 -44.17 -41.93 22.68
N PRO A 705 -45.20 -41.80 23.55
CA PRO A 705 -46.57 -41.63 23.09
C PRO A 705 -46.77 -40.27 22.38
N PRO A 706 -47.46 -40.24 21.22
CA PRO A 706 -47.91 -38.99 20.59
C PRO A 706 -49.12 -38.44 21.34
N ASP A 707 -48.89 -37.86 22.52
CA ASP A 707 -49.98 -37.67 23.49
C ASP A 707 -50.90 -36.46 23.22
N HIS A 708 -52.18 -36.78 23.24
CA HIS A 708 -53.36 -35.97 23.59
C HIS A 708 -53.37 -34.46 23.31
N VAL A 709 -54.25 -34.03 22.39
CA VAL A 709 -54.67 -32.63 22.24
C VAL A 709 -55.28 -32.11 23.57
N PRO A 710 -54.72 -31.04 24.18
CA PRO A 710 -55.32 -30.41 25.35
C PRO A 710 -56.50 -29.52 24.90
N GLY A 711 -57.72 -30.07 24.89
CA GLY A 711 -58.89 -29.31 24.43
C GLY A 711 -60.27 -29.94 24.55
N GLN A 712 -60.41 -31.22 24.92
CA GLN A 712 -61.72 -31.84 25.20
C GLN A 712 -61.90 -32.06 26.70
N SER A 713 -62.76 -31.23 27.30
CA SER A 713 -63.21 -31.38 28.68
C SER A 713 -64.11 -32.62 28.84
N PRO A 714 -64.14 -33.24 30.03
CA PRO A 714 -65.06 -34.36 30.27
C PRO A 714 -66.50 -33.85 30.23
N THR A 715 -67.29 -34.38 29.30
CA THR A 715 -68.72 -34.05 29.16
C THR A 715 -69.46 -34.38 30.46
N SER A 716 -70.03 -33.36 31.09
CA SER A 716 -70.84 -33.51 32.29
C SER A 716 -72.13 -34.29 32.01
N LYS A 717 -72.57 -35.09 33.00
CA LYS A 717 -73.91 -35.70 32.99
C LYS A 717 -74.99 -34.59 33.04
N PRO A 718 -76.15 -34.77 32.39
CA PRO A 718 -77.17 -33.74 32.32
C PRO A 718 -77.87 -33.54 33.68
N ALA A 719 -77.91 -32.30 34.14
CA ALA A 719 -78.78 -31.88 35.24
C ALA A 719 -80.18 -31.56 34.70
N LYS A 720 -81.21 -32.10 35.36
CA LYS A 720 -82.62 -31.93 34.97
C LYS A 720 -83.10 -30.49 35.12
N GLN A 721 -83.94 -30.03 34.20
CA GLN A 721 -84.85 -28.91 34.44
C GLN A 721 -85.79 -29.21 35.62
N ALA A 722 -85.99 -28.22 36.50
CA ALA A 722 -87.21 -28.08 37.28
C ALA A 722 -87.36 -26.63 37.81
N ARG A 723 -88.17 -25.81 37.13
CA ARG A 723 -88.82 -24.55 37.59
C ARG A 723 -87.86 -23.39 38.01
N PHE A 724 -88.13 -22.12 37.70
CA PHE A 724 -89.30 -21.45 37.12
C PHE A 724 -88.87 -20.56 35.95
#